data_AF-A0A9W7GED9-F1
#
_entry.id   AF-A0A9W7GED9-F1
#
_cell.length_a   1.000
_cell.length_b   1.000
_cell.length_c   1.000
_cell.angle_alpha   90.00
_cell.angle_beta   90.00
_cell.angle_gamma   90.00
#
_symmetry.space_group_name_H-M   'P 1'
#
loop_
_entity.id
_entity.type
_entity.pdbx_description
1 polymer ?
#
loop_
_entity_poly.entity_id
_entity_poly.type
_entity_poly.pdbx_seq_one_letter_code
_entity_poly.pdbx_strand_id
1 'polypeptide(L)'
;MSGNNRVLLLHGNRQTHDIFKARIGALVKKLRKMNLETSVSSPHTEGPILYPLLEGDDVETRGWWEKDQNFGGLDHVIERFSSNESSTQPPSEPSSSYVGIIGFSQGARLITLLCAHPRFREIFPNVRWAIAASGYHDEWWPSGFGPVPQEKSIPVPSLHVIGKSDNVVSPSSSMSASSLFVDPTIHLHEGGHHVPMRSSDLKVYLSFIETAMADCGGLPSLPSPTRRQEKQTTKTQPPEPPSPENLEEQMDEIEALTSIYEPSEFVLLTLPSEYPQKFRALLFPWFDQSVWLEFTLPPGYPSSSPPIVALHHSLNLLQFRSNHSKAVLKVAREAMERGEGMCCVMGVTNEVREWFEDGGMEAVEDTVGKEGEEGEGEEEEEREEEKEERYLKAEAEGLDIAMRALYGGRSEGEDRVVSGGHLSITVGLVGKPSAGKSTFFNAATAFSRQSGGEEGAKMGAAPFTTIEPNLGYAFVPAPEGSMPEDDCEVEGVVFGSEHGRDGEGRRLVPVMLKDVAGLVPGAYKGLGKGNKFLDDLTDANVLVQITDASGRSDSNGNIGPEVVVKSPLDDACWIRRELVQWVSSNVSAKFGSVVRLGRDRLASLFTGYKQGNAVIHEVMDALKGGEEGNEDFKEWGGEDIRRLVSCFLAFRFPAVIALNKVDKMEGEGAVEELLGELPKHGIREGVGLCAKEECEFVKLAIQGQSGTVPILPTSHVWKTLQLAVALSECVFVFPVSDLETCLPLPSMLSGGGGKLSTGHLRSLESRGGSGPVGGALKFCVTMKKGSTVDDLFSYLKGCGYIGGMFVRAEGMGRYGGKGRQVRKDEVLGRECRIIRIMTNKNRAHGGEEGGKEGGKTKGGGGQRRSKS
;
A
#
# COMPACT_ATOMS: atom_id res chain seq x y z
N MET A 1 -8.78 30.12 37.35
CA MET A 1 -7.90 30.11 36.17
C MET A 1 -8.14 28.81 35.43
N SER A 2 -9.02 28.80 34.43
CA SER A 2 -9.31 27.63 33.59
C SER A 2 -8.20 27.46 32.56
N GLY A 3 -7.11 26.81 32.94
CA GLY A 3 -6.07 26.44 31.98
C GLY A 3 -6.52 25.23 31.17
N ASN A 4 -6.50 25.31 29.84
CA ASN A 4 -6.70 24.14 28.97
C ASN A 4 -5.61 23.11 29.29
N ASN A 5 -6.01 21.88 29.62
CA ASN A 5 -5.09 20.76 29.81
C ASN A 5 -4.50 20.39 28.45
N ARG A 6 -3.17 20.48 28.31
CA ARG A 6 -2.51 20.26 27.02
C ARG A 6 -1.66 19.01 26.99
N VAL A 7 -1.48 18.47 25.79
CA VAL A 7 -0.60 17.34 25.51
C VAL A 7 0.52 17.80 24.57
N LEU A 8 1.77 17.60 25.01
CA LEU A 8 2.95 17.89 24.22
C LEU A 8 3.20 16.74 23.23
N LEU A 9 3.36 17.07 21.94
CA LEU A 9 3.66 16.10 20.90
C LEU A 9 5.11 16.26 20.44
N LEU A 10 5.88 15.18 20.49
CA LEU A 10 7.29 15.14 20.07
C LEU A 10 7.44 14.18 18.88
N HIS A 11 7.67 14.74 17.69
CA HIS A 11 7.75 13.96 16.44
C HIS A 11 9.04 13.11 16.35
N GLY A 12 9.06 12.16 15.42
CA GLY A 12 10.27 11.38 15.10
C GLY A 12 11.25 12.14 14.20
N ASN A 13 12.38 11.53 13.86
CA ASN A 13 13.34 12.13 12.93
C ASN A 13 12.71 12.33 11.54
N ARG A 14 13.10 13.40 10.84
CA ARG A 14 12.57 13.82 9.52
C ARG A 14 11.04 13.92 9.51
N GLN A 15 10.46 14.55 10.53
CA GLN A 15 9.03 14.86 10.59
C GLN A 15 8.85 16.29 11.09
N THR A 16 7.67 16.85 10.88
CA THR A 16 7.23 18.07 11.57
C THR A 16 6.15 17.73 12.59
N HIS A 17 5.84 18.67 13.47
CA HIS A 17 4.71 18.54 14.38
C HIS A 17 3.41 18.23 13.62
N ASP A 18 3.14 18.91 12.50
CA ASP A 18 1.89 18.75 11.76
C ASP A 18 1.78 17.39 11.08
N ILE A 19 2.90 16.88 10.51
CA ILE A 19 2.96 15.54 9.94
C ILE A 19 2.70 14.49 11.04
N PHE A 20 3.34 14.65 12.20
CA PHE A 20 3.16 13.71 13.30
C PHE A 20 1.72 13.74 13.83
N LYS A 21 1.17 14.93 14.06
CA LYS A 21 -0.22 15.14 14.51
C LYS A 21 -1.23 14.57 13.52
N ALA A 22 -0.99 14.68 12.22
CA ALA A 22 -1.82 14.05 11.18
C ALA A 22 -1.78 12.52 11.28
N ARG A 23 -0.59 11.92 11.45
CA ARG A 23 -0.41 10.47 11.59
C ARG A 23 -1.12 9.88 12.82
N ILE A 24 -1.09 10.60 13.95
CA ILE A 24 -1.82 10.21 15.17
C ILE A 24 -3.22 10.84 15.25
N GLY A 25 -3.79 11.29 14.12
CA GLY A 25 -5.01 12.09 14.07
C GLY A 25 -6.25 11.43 14.71
N ALA A 26 -6.33 10.09 14.70
CA ALA A 26 -7.38 9.35 15.38
C ALA A 26 -7.29 9.51 16.91
N LEU A 27 -6.08 9.42 17.47
CA LEU A 27 -5.80 9.66 18.88
C LEU A 27 -6.04 11.14 19.24
N VAL A 28 -5.57 12.09 18.42
CA VAL A 28 -5.79 13.53 18.62
C VAL A 28 -7.29 13.87 18.72
N LYS A 29 -8.12 13.28 17.86
CA LYS A 29 -9.59 13.46 17.92
C LYS A 29 -10.19 12.93 19.22
N LYS A 30 -9.64 11.85 19.80
CA LYS A 30 -10.09 11.28 21.07
C LYS A 30 -9.60 12.10 22.27
N LEU A 31 -8.35 12.56 22.27
CA LEU A 31 -7.81 13.48 23.27
C LEU A 31 -8.65 14.76 23.36
N ARG A 32 -9.03 15.34 22.21
CA ARG A 32 -9.91 16.52 22.19
C ARG A 32 -11.27 16.26 22.85
N LYS A 33 -11.83 15.04 22.74
CA LYS A 33 -13.07 14.66 23.43
C LYS A 33 -12.89 14.51 24.95
N MET A 34 -11.65 14.30 25.42
CA MET A 34 -11.29 14.27 26.83
C MET A 34 -10.89 15.65 27.37
N ASN A 35 -11.17 16.74 26.62
CA ASN A 35 -10.71 18.10 26.91
C ASN A 35 -9.18 18.24 27.02
N LEU A 36 -8.44 17.39 26.27
CA LEU A 36 -6.99 17.47 26.13
C LEU A 36 -6.65 18.08 24.78
N GLU A 37 -6.10 19.30 24.79
CA GLU A 37 -5.67 19.98 23.59
C GLU A 37 -4.22 19.61 23.26
N THR A 38 -3.96 19.13 22.05
CA THR A 38 -2.59 18.95 21.57
C THR A 38 -2.04 20.30 21.14
N SER A 39 -0.80 20.62 21.52
CA SER A 39 -0.15 21.89 21.16
C SER A 39 -0.18 22.18 19.65
N VAL A 40 -0.04 23.45 19.29
CA VAL A 40 -0.08 23.98 17.91
C VAL A 40 1.27 24.64 17.66
N SER A 41 2.04 24.09 16.70
CA SER A 41 3.33 24.57 16.16
C SER A 41 4.04 25.60 17.05
N SER A 42 4.57 25.12 18.17
CA SER A 42 5.40 25.89 19.08
C SER A 42 6.87 25.63 18.73
N PRO A 43 7.81 26.60 18.88
CA PRO A 43 9.24 26.38 18.62
C PRO A 43 9.84 25.20 19.40
N HIS A 44 9.15 24.73 20.45
CA HIS A 44 9.54 23.56 21.23
C HIS A 44 9.06 22.22 20.65
N THR A 45 8.08 22.21 19.74
CA THR A 45 7.53 20.99 19.12
C THR A 45 8.12 20.68 17.76
N GLU A 46 8.90 21.59 17.17
CA GLU A 46 9.42 21.45 15.81
C GLU A 46 10.83 20.85 15.71
N GLY A 47 11.55 20.63 16.81
CA GLY A 47 12.94 20.15 16.73
C GLY A 47 13.93 21.20 16.17
N PRO A 48 15.14 21.31 16.72
CA PRO A 48 16.12 22.34 16.32
C PRO A 48 16.75 22.11 14.94
N ILE A 49 16.84 20.86 14.46
CA ILE A 49 17.51 20.55 13.20
C ILE A 49 16.51 20.64 12.06
N LEU A 50 16.78 21.54 11.12
CA LEU A 50 16.04 21.66 9.88
C LEU A 50 16.74 20.83 8.81
N TYR A 51 16.05 19.83 8.29
CA TYR A 51 16.50 19.15 7.08
C TYR A 51 16.02 19.98 5.89
N PRO A 52 16.93 20.37 4.98
CA PRO A 52 16.54 21.10 3.79
C PRO A 52 15.51 20.28 3.01
N LEU A 53 14.56 20.98 2.40
CA LEU A 53 13.54 20.43 1.51
C LEU A 53 14.22 19.53 0.48
N LEU A 54 13.99 18.22 0.58
CA LEU A 54 14.41 17.28 -0.45
C LEU A 54 13.41 17.40 -1.62
N GLU A 55 13.87 17.14 -2.83
CA GLU A 55 13.00 17.20 -3.99
C GLU A 55 11.85 16.18 -3.83
N GLY A 56 10.65 16.66 -3.46
CA GLY A 56 9.44 15.85 -3.33
C GLY A 56 8.66 16.08 -2.05
N ASP A 57 9.27 16.74 -1.07
CA ASP A 57 8.59 17.13 0.15
C ASP A 57 7.92 18.50 -0.05
N ASP A 58 6.68 18.68 0.42
CA ASP A 58 6.00 20.00 0.39
C ASP A 58 6.40 20.88 1.59
N VAL A 59 7.08 20.29 2.58
CA VAL A 59 7.38 20.91 3.87
C VAL A 59 8.77 20.48 4.33
N GLU A 60 9.57 21.43 4.82
CA GLU A 60 10.86 21.12 5.47
C GLU A 60 10.64 20.20 6.67
N THR A 61 11.38 19.09 6.74
CA THR A 61 11.26 18.15 7.86
C THR A 61 12.31 18.46 8.92
N ARG A 62 12.07 17.99 10.15
CA ARG A 62 12.92 18.35 11.28
C ARG A 62 13.33 17.16 12.12
N GLY A 63 14.37 17.36 12.92
CA GLY A 63 14.92 16.40 13.85
C GLY A 63 15.36 17.05 15.15
N TRP A 64 15.49 16.23 16.19
CA TRP A 64 15.98 16.63 17.50
C TRP A 64 17.52 16.62 17.57
N TRP A 65 18.15 15.67 16.88
CA TRP A 65 19.60 15.51 16.78
C TRP A 65 19.99 14.72 15.51
N GLU A 66 21.26 14.81 15.09
CA GLU A 66 21.86 13.99 14.03
C GLU A 66 22.66 12.81 14.60
N LYS A 67 22.81 11.72 13.82
CA LYS A 67 23.53 10.51 14.27
C LYS A 67 25.06 10.71 14.44
N ASP A 68 25.65 11.70 13.74
CA ASP A 68 27.10 11.85 13.63
C ASP A 68 27.66 13.16 14.21
N GLN A 69 26.84 13.98 14.87
CA GLN A 69 27.27 15.23 15.49
C GLN A 69 27.18 15.18 17.02
N ASN A 70 28.18 15.77 17.68
CA ASN A 70 28.19 15.99 19.13
C ASN A 70 26.84 16.62 19.56
N PHE A 71 26.15 15.98 20.50
CA PHE A 71 24.78 16.24 20.95
C PHE A 71 24.62 17.56 21.75
N GLY A 72 25.36 18.62 21.41
CA GLY A 72 25.28 19.93 22.07
C GLY A 72 23.95 20.66 21.87
N GLY A 73 23.04 20.11 21.05
CA GLY A 73 21.70 20.64 20.81
C GLY A 73 20.68 20.30 21.91
N LEU A 74 20.94 19.33 22.79
CA LEU A 74 19.98 18.95 23.85
C LEU A 74 19.90 19.97 24.98
N ASP A 75 21.04 20.56 25.37
CA ASP A 75 21.05 21.71 26.28
C ASP A 75 20.27 22.87 25.66
N HIS A 76 20.41 23.10 24.35
CA HIS A 76 19.60 24.09 23.64
C HIS A 76 18.10 23.75 23.67
N VAL A 77 17.71 22.47 23.54
CA VAL A 77 16.30 22.03 23.65
C VAL A 77 15.77 22.26 25.08
N ILE A 78 16.53 21.88 26.12
CA ILE A 78 16.15 22.10 27.52
C ILE A 78 16.07 23.58 27.84
N GLU A 79 17.06 24.37 27.43
CA GLU A 79 17.05 25.82 27.59
C GLU A 79 15.84 26.45 26.90
N ARG A 80 15.45 25.99 25.71
CA ARG A 80 14.21 26.47 25.07
C ARG A 80 12.97 26.17 25.91
N PHE A 81 12.88 25.01 26.57
CA PHE A 81 11.77 24.71 27.47
C PHE A 81 11.87 25.43 28.83
N SER A 82 13.08 25.79 29.26
CA SER A 82 13.37 26.40 30.58
C SER A 82 13.42 27.93 30.57
N SER A 83 13.70 28.55 29.43
CA SER A 83 13.91 29.98 29.29
C SER A 83 12.59 30.71 29.07
N ASN A 84 12.20 31.53 30.06
CA ASN A 84 11.29 32.65 29.83
C ASN A 84 12.01 33.86 29.20
N GLU A 85 13.33 33.80 29.03
CA GLU A 85 14.17 34.91 28.56
C GLU A 85 15.26 34.39 27.60
N SER A 86 15.40 35.04 26.43
CA SER A 86 16.49 34.84 25.44
C SER A 86 16.26 33.85 24.27
N SER A 87 15.09 33.87 23.66
CA SER A 87 15.00 33.80 22.19
C SER A 87 14.05 34.90 21.73
N THR A 88 14.16 35.37 20.49
CA THR A 88 13.44 36.54 19.96
C THR A 88 11.90 36.46 20.01
N GLN A 89 11.33 35.37 20.52
CA GLN A 89 9.92 35.24 20.85
C GLN A 89 9.73 34.54 22.21
N PRO A 90 8.90 35.08 23.12
CA PRO A 90 8.51 34.37 24.35
C PRO A 90 7.75 33.08 24.01
N PRO A 91 7.80 32.05 24.87
CA PRO A 91 6.99 30.85 24.68
C PRO A 91 5.51 31.24 24.54
N SER A 92 4.87 30.79 23.46
CA SER A 92 3.44 31.05 23.21
C SER A 92 2.54 30.46 24.28
N GLU A 93 3.02 29.46 25.03
CA GLU A 93 2.26 28.70 26.02
C GLU A 93 3.11 28.37 27.26
N PRO A 94 2.59 28.56 28.48
CA PRO A 94 3.33 28.26 29.69
C PRO A 94 3.51 26.75 29.82
N SER A 95 4.71 26.31 30.19
CA SER A 95 5.06 24.90 30.37
C SER A 95 4.22 24.19 31.45
N SER A 96 3.62 24.95 32.35
CA SER A 96 2.62 24.50 33.32
C SER A 96 1.26 24.10 32.72
N SER A 97 1.02 24.35 31.43
CA SER A 97 -0.23 23.93 30.76
C SER A 97 -0.23 22.46 30.33
N TYR A 98 0.94 21.83 30.23
CA TYR A 98 1.07 20.45 29.80
C TYR A 98 0.76 19.47 30.93
N VAL A 99 -0.14 18.52 30.65
CA VAL A 99 -0.52 17.43 31.56
C VAL A 99 -0.03 16.06 31.10
N GLY A 100 0.40 15.94 29.84
CA GLY A 100 0.95 14.71 29.29
C GLY A 100 1.84 14.94 28.07
N ILE A 101 2.69 13.95 27.75
CA ILE A 101 3.63 14.01 26.64
C ILE A 101 3.49 12.75 25.78
N ILE A 102 3.47 12.89 24.45
CA ILE A 102 3.44 11.78 23.49
C ILE A 102 4.59 11.94 22.51
N GLY A 103 5.39 10.89 22.35
CA GLY A 103 6.60 10.91 21.53
C GLY A 103 6.69 9.68 20.64
N PHE A 104 7.31 9.86 19.47
CA PHE A 104 7.59 8.76 18.54
C PHE A 104 9.07 8.74 18.16
N SER A 105 9.69 7.54 18.14
CA SER A 105 11.07 7.35 17.69
C SER A 105 12.06 8.29 18.41
N GLN A 106 12.69 9.21 17.70
CA GLN A 106 13.55 10.25 18.27
C GLN A 106 12.83 11.11 19.33
N GLY A 107 11.55 11.46 19.13
CA GLY A 107 10.73 12.15 20.14
C GLY A 107 10.40 11.29 21.35
N ALA A 108 10.28 9.97 21.20
CA ALA A 108 10.10 9.04 22.33
C ALA A 108 11.39 8.93 23.17
N ARG A 109 12.56 8.94 22.52
CA ARG A 109 13.85 9.07 23.21
C ARG A 109 13.96 10.39 23.99
N LEU A 110 13.48 11.49 23.40
CA LEU A 110 13.47 12.79 24.07
C LEU A 110 12.59 12.78 25.33
N ILE A 111 11.49 12.04 25.36
CA ILE A 111 10.68 11.84 26.59
C ILE A 111 11.52 11.24 27.70
N THR A 112 12.26 10.15 27.42
CA THR A 112 13.13 9.50 28.39
C THR A 112 14.17 10.47 28.95
N LEU A 113 14.80 11.26 28.08
CA LEU A 113 15.78 12.27 28.49
C LEU A 113 15.14 13.38 29.34
N LEU A 114 14.01 13.94 28.89
CA LEU A 114 13.30 15.00 29.61
C LEU A 114 12.85 14.53 30.99
N CYS A 115 12.23 13.35 31.10
CA CYS A 115 11.74 12.84 32.38
C CYS A 115 12.86 12.44 33.34
N ALA A 116 14.04 12.07 32.81
CA ALA A 116 15.25 11.81 33.59
C ALA A 116 15.97 13.09 34.05
N HIS A 117 15.70 14.24 33.44
CA HIS A 117 16.43 15.47 33.72
C HIS A 117 16.11 16.00 35.13
N PRO A 118 17.12 16.44 35.92
CA PRO A 118 16.89 16.92 37.30
C PRO A 118 15.89 18.06 37.42
N ARG A 119 15.84 18.94 36.41
CA ARG A 119 14.92 20.09 36.35
C ARG A 119 13.57 19.77 35.70
N PHE A 120 13.27 18.50 35.40
CA PHE A 120 12.02 18.10 34.72
C PHE A 120 10.77 18.70 35.38
N ARG A 121 10.69 18.65 36.71
CA ARG A 121 9.54 19.17 37.47
C ARG A 121 9.49 20.70 37.53
N GLU A 122 10.62 21.38 37.35
CA GLU A 122 10.64 22.84 37.20
C GLU A 122 10.08 23.24 35.82
N ILE A 123 10.47 22.48 34.79
CA ILE A 123 10.08 22.74 33.40
C ILE A 123 8.63 22.32 33.18
N PHE A 124 8.23 21.12 33.58
CA PHE A 124 6.91 20.53 33.36
C PHE A 124 6.22 20.14 34.68
N PRO A 125 5.81 21.13 35.50
CA PRO A 125 5.30 20.86 36.85
C PRO A 125 4.00 20.04 36.86
N ASN A 126 3.21 20.12 35.78
CA ASN A 126 1.88 19.53 35.69
C ASN A 126 1.81 18.27 34.81
N VAL A 127 2.92 17.81 34.22
CA VAL A 127 2.94 16.58 33.43
C VAL A 127 2.76 15.37 34.35
N ARG A 128 1.77 14.54 34.03
CA ARG A 128 1.32 13.41 34.84
C ARG A 128 1.59 12.06 34.20
N TRP A 129 1.70 12.03 32.88
CA TRP A 129 1.89 10.79 32.13
C TRP A 129 2.68 11.04 30.85
N ALA A 130 3.31 9.97 30.36
CA ALA A 130 4.01 9.97 29.09
C ALA A 130 3.64 8.76 28.22
N ILE A 131 3.61 8.92 26.90
CA ILE A 131 3.46 7.82 25.95
C ILE A 131 4.65 7.85 25.00
N ALA A 132 5.43 6.76 25.00
CA ALA A 132 6.63 6.62 24.20
C ALA A 132 6.44 5.48 23.18
N ALA A 133 6.31 5.82 21.90
CA ALA A 133 6.18 4.84 20.82
C ALA A 133 7.50 4.66 20.09
N SER A 134 7.98 3.41 19.97
CA SER A 134 9.30 3.08 19.40
C SER A 134 10.45 3.91 19.99
N GLY A 135 10.42 4.17 21.31
CA GLY A 135 11.54 4.80 22.04
C GLY A 135 12.72 3.85 22.20
N TYR A 136 13.92 4.34 22.53
CA TYR A 136 15.13 3.52 22.70
C TYR A 136 16.10 4.12 23.74
N HIS A 137 17.12 3.38 24.16
CA HIS A 137 18.13 3.89 25.11
C HIS A 137 19.60 3.52 24.80
N ASP A 138 19.86 2.69 23.80
CA ASP A 138 20.89 1.65 23.90
C ASP A 138 22.34 2.04 23.55
N GLU A 139 22.63 3.23 23.03
CA GLU A 139 23.94 3.43 22.38
C GLU A 139 24.79 4.54 23.02
N TRP A 140 24.20 5.46 23.79
CA TRP A 140 24.91 6.62 24.33
C TRP A 140 24.05 7.43 25.34
N TRP A 141 24.66 7.94 26.43
CA TRP A 141 24.02 8.82 27.43
C TRP A 141 24.73 10.19 27.49
N PRO A 142 24.03 11.33 27.39
CA PRO A 142 24.66 12.64 27.29
C PRO A 142 25.46 13.03 28.55
N SER A 143 26.73 13.42 28.34
CA SER A 143 27.57 14.04 29.37
C SER A 143 27.00 15.42 29.75
N GLY A 144 26.35 15.51 30.91
CA GLY A 144 25.62 16.70 31.37
C GLY A 144 24.31 16.37 32.09
N PHE A 145 23.73 15.20 31.80
CA PHE A 145 22.49 14.69 32.43
C PHE A 145 22.73 13.93 33.74
N GLY A 146 23.98 13.87 34.20
CA GLY A 146 24.39 12.99 35.29
C GLY A 146 24.53 11.54 34.84
N PRO A 147 24.67 10.58 35.78
CA PRO A 147 24.72 9.16 35.45
C PRO A 147 23.43 8.73 34.76
N VAL A 148 23.52 7.67 33.94
CA VAL A 148 22.33 6.98 33.43
C VAL A 148 21.44 6.65 34.63
N PRO A 149 20.15 7.01 34.60
CA PRO A 149 19.21 6.69 35.65
C PRO A 149 19.21 5.17 35.85
N GLN A 150 19.23 4.74 37.11
CA GLN A 150 19.13 3.31 37.42
C GLN A 150 17.75 2.79 36.99
N GLU A 151 17.62 1.48 36.80
CA GLU A 151 16.32 0.89 36.49
C GLU A 151 15.25 1.35 37.49
N LYS A 152 14.06 1.69 36.96
CA LYS A 152 12.91 2.17 37.72
C LYS A 152 13.16 3.43 38.53
N SER A 153 13.90 4.42 37.99
CA SER A 153 14.15 5.68 38.70
C SER A 153 13.34 6.87 38.21
N ILE A 154 12.65 6.80 37.06
CA ILE A 154 11.87 7.91 36.50
C ILE A 154 10.41 7.83 37.01
N PRO A 155 9.95 8.75 37.88
CA PRO A 155 8.66 8.65 38.57
C PRO A 155 7.51 9.29 37.78
N VAL A 156 7.46 9.01 36.47
CA VAL A 156 6.41 9.49 35.57
C VAL A 156 5.71 8.25 35.00
N PRO A 157 4.42 8.02 35.29
CA PRO A 157 3.66 6.95 34.65
C PRO A 157 3.82 6.99 33.13
N SER A 158 4.26 5.88 32.54
CA SER A 158 4.56 5.82 31.12
C SER A 158 3.88 4.64 30.43
N LEU A 159 3.46 4.86 29.20
CA LEU A 159 3.01 3.81 28.28
C LEU A 159 4.03 3.67 27.15
N HIS A 160 4.65 2.50 27.06
CA HIS A 160 5.61 2.17 26.02
C HIS A 160 4.95 1.33 24.94
N VAL A 161 4.93 1.86 23.72
CA VAL A 161 4.32 1.20 22.57
C VAL A 161 5.41 0.62 21.70
N ILE A 162 5.44 -0.72 21.62
CA ILE A 162 6.55 -1.47 21.02
C ILE A 162 6.03 -2.32 19.86
N GLY A 163 6.60 -2.10 18.67
CA GLY A 163 6.31 -2.89 17.49
C GLY A 163 7.15 -4.17 17.47
N LYS A 164 6.52 -5.34 17.45
CA LYS A 164 7.23 -6.64 17.42
C LYS A 164 8.06 -6.83 16.15
N SER A 165 7.71 -6.13 15.07
CA SER A 165 8.42 -6.15 13.78
C SER A 165 9.12 -4.82 13.47
N ASP A 166 9.46 -4.05 14.50
CA ASP A 166 10.18 -2.79 14.35
C ASP A 166 11.67 -3.06 14.07
N ASN A 167 12.08 -2.81 12.82
CA ASN A 167 13.46 -2.98 12.36
C ASN A 167 14.30 -1.70 12.45
N VAL A 168 13.71 -0.57 12.86
CA VAL A 168 14.42 0.71 13.05
C VAL A 168 14.83 0.87 14.51
N VAL A 169 13.91 0.52 15.42
CA VAL A 169 14.16 0.44 16.84
C VAL A 169 13.73 -0.96 17.29
N SER A 170 14.71 -1.81 17.60
CA SER A 170 14.42 -3.20 17.96
C SER A 170 13.48 -3.29 19.18
N PRO A 171 12.64 -4.34 19.29
CA PRO A 171 11.79 -4.52 20.46
C PRO A 171 12.57 -4.53 21.78
N SER A 172 13.77 -5.12 21.79
CA SER A 172 14.70 -5.10 22.92
C SER A 172 15.16 -3.68 23.27
N SER A 173 15.48 -2.86 22.27
CA SER A 173 15.85 -1.46 22.47
C SER A 173 14.70 -0.62 23.00
N SER A 174 13.47 -0.90 22.56
CA SER A 174 12.30 -0.22 23.10
C SER A 174 11.96 -0.66 24.51
N MET A 175 12.21 -1.91 24.84
CA MET A 175 12.10 -2.44 26.19
C MET A 175 13.12 -1.81 27.14
N SER A 176 14.36 -1.58 26.68
CA SER A 176 15.42 -0.94 27.49
C SER A 176 15.05 0.49 27.91
N ALA A 177 14.34 1.23 27.06
CA ALA A 177 13.85 2.56 27.40
C ALA A 177 12.73 2.52 28.45
N SER A 178 11.94 1.45 28.48
CA SER A 178 10.84 1.28 29.43
C SER A 178 11.33 0.94 30.85
N SER A 179 12.43 0.20 30.98
CA SER A 179 12.97 -0.23 32.28
C SER A 179 13.44 0.92 33.16
N LEU A 180 13.63 2.13 32.61
CA LEU A 180 14.00 3.33 33.37
C LEU A 180 12.83 3.98 34.11
N PHE A 181 11.58 3.70 33.70
CA PHE A 181 10.38 4.26 34.31
C PHE A 181 9.89 3.40 35.47
N VAL A 182 9.27 4.05 36.46
CA VAL A 182 8.60 3.35 37.56
C VAL A 182 7.26 2.81 37.02
N ASP A 183 7.08 1.48 37.06
CA ASP A 183 5.86 0.79 36.65
C ASP A 183 5.37 1.13 35.21
N PRO A 184 6.19 0.89 34.17
CA PRO A 184 5.83 1.21 32.80
C PRO A 184 4.73 0.26 32.30
N THR A 185 3.68 0.82 31.72
CA THR A 185 2.70 0.02 30.97
C THR A 185 3.29 -0.32 29.60
N ILE A 186 3.28 -1.60 29.21
CA ILE A 186 3.78 -2.05 27.90
C ILE A 186 2.61 -2.40 26.98
N HIS A 187 2.59 -1.82 25.78
CA HIS A 187 1.67 -2.18 24.70
C HIS A 187 2.44 -2.74 23.51
N LEU A 188 2.33 -4.04 23.28
CA LEU A 188 2.93 -4.71 22.13
C LEU A 188 1.95 -4.71 20.96
N HIS A 189 2.45 -4.39 19.76
CA HIS A 189 1.67 -4.52 18.53
C HIS A 189 2.45 -5.26 17.43
N GLU A 190 1.73 -5.96 16.57
CA GLU A 190 2.29 -6.73 15.42
C GLU A 190 2.82 -5.85 14.28
N GLY A 191 2.98 -4.54 14.51
CA GLY A 191 3.42 -3.58 13.49
C GLY A 191 4.92 -3.30 13.53
N GLY A 192 5.42 -2.58 12.52
CA GLY A 192 6.80 -2.03 12.51
C GLY A 192 6.90 -0.62 13.11
N HIS A 193 7.91 0.16 12.71
CA HIS A 193 8.25 1.49 13.24
C HIS A 193 7.19 2.59 13.00
N HIS A 194 6.10 2.59 13.75
CA HIS A 194 5.05 3.61 13.71
C HIS A 194 4.18 3.57 14.98
N VAL A 195 3.34 4.59 15.18
CA VAL A 195 2.34 4.60 16.26
C VAL A 195 1.06 3.90 15.76
N PRO A 196 0.64 2.76 16.36
CA PRO A 196 -0.51 2.00 15.87
C PRO A 196 -1.85 2.68 16.24
N MET A 197 -2.75 2.81 15.26
CA MET A 197 -4.01 3.57 15.38
C MET A 197 -5.28 2.70 15.27
N ARG A 198 -5.19 1.37 15.48
CA ARG A 198 -6.38 0.50 15.42
C ARG A 198 -7.31 0.81 16.60
N SER A 199 -8.58 0.45 16.46
CA SER A 199 -9.56 0.66 17.54
C SER A 199 -9.20 -0.03 18.84
N SER A 200 -8.47 -1.16 18.80
CA SER A 200 -7.91 -1.83 19.97
C SER A 200 -6.78 -1.03 20.63
N ASP A 201 -5.83 -0.51 19.83
CA ASP A 201 -4.69 0.26 20.33
C ASP A 201 -5.14 1.58 20.97
N LEU A 202 -6.09 2.27 20.32
CA LEU A 202 -6.68 3.50 20.85
C LEU A 202 -7.35 3.28 22.21
N LYS A 203 -7.95 2.10 22.47
CA LYS A 203 -8.52 1.80 23.79
C LYS A 203 -7.45 1.71 24.85
N VAL A 204 -6.28 1.15 24.54
CA VAL A 204 -5.15 1.07 25.46
C VAL A 204 -4.65 2.46 25.81
N TYR A 205 -4.49 3.34 24.81
CA TYR A 205 -4.07 4.73 25.04
C TYR A 205 -5.03 5.49 25.94
N LEU A 206 -6.32 5.39 25.65
CA LEU A 206 -7.34 6.12 26.42
C LEU A 206 -7.46 5.57 27.84
N SER A 207 -7.46 4.24 28.01
CA SER A 207 -7.50 3.60 29.33
C SER A 207 -6.30 3.99 30.20
N PHE A 208 -5.10 4.04 29.62
CA PHE A 208 -3.91 4.51 30.31
C PHE A 208 -4.03 5.97 30.73
N ILE A 209 -4.43 6.86 29.82
CA ILE A 209 -4.58 8.30 30.12
C ILE A 209 -5.67 8.52 31.18
N GLU A 210 -6.80 7.84 31.07
CA GLU A 210 -7.88 7.93 32.06
C GLU A 210 -7.41 7.51 33.45
N THR A 211 -6.65 6.42 33.54
CA THR A 211 -6.09 5.93 34.81
C THR A 211 -5.09 6.94 35.39
N ALA A 212 -4.14 7.41 34.58
CA ALA A 212 -3.14 8.38 35.01
C ALA A 212 -3.72 9.76 35.38
N MET A 213 -4.89 10.12 34.82
CA MET A 213 -5.62 11.33 35.18
C MET A 213 -6.55 11.13 36.39
N ALA A 214 -6.90 9.89 36.76
CA ALA A 214 -7.80 9.59 37.87
C ALA A 214 -7.09 9.56 39.24
N ASP A 215 -5.80 9.27 39.31
CA ASP A 215 -4.99 9.21 40.55
C ASP A 215 -4.69 10.60 41.20
N CYS A 216 -5.63 11.54 41.09
CA CYS A 216 -5.54 12.92 41.59
C CYS A 216 -5.71 13.05 43.12
N GLY A 217 -4.90 12.36 43.91
CA GLY A 217 -4.92 12.40 45.37
C GLY A 217 -3.55 12.42 46.04
N GLY A 218 -2.70 13.39 45.68
CA GLY A 218 -1.39 13.64 46.33
C GLY A 218 -0.22 12.94 45.63
N LEU A 219 0.81 13.71 45.24
CA LEU A 219 2.08 13.14 44.81
C LEU A 219 2.70 12.34 45.97
N PRO A 220 3.17 11.10 45.77
CA PRO A 220 3.92 10.40 46.80
C PRO A 220 5.28 11.08 47.00
N SER A 221 5.56 11.47 48.25
CA SER A 221 6.91 11.76 48.73
C SER A 221 7.79 10.51 48.57
N LEU A 222 9.04 10.70 48.15
CA LEU A 222 10.09 9.67 48.03
C LEU A 222 10.02 8.63 49.19
N PRO A 223 9.71 7.36 48.91
CA PRO A 223 9.84 6.31 49.90
C PRO A 223 11.26 5.76 49.92
N SER A 224 11.75 5.53 51.14
CA SER A 224 12.97 4.80 51.50
C SER A 224 12.87 3.31 51.10
N PRO A 225 14.00 2.58 51.06
CA PRO A 225 14.04 1.23 50.52
C PRO A 225 13.41 0.25 51.51
N THR A 226 12.11 0.00 51.41
CA THR A 226 11.51 -1.15 52.09
C THR A 226 10.22 -1.60 51.41
N ARG A 227 10.36 -2.75 50.73
CA ARG A 227 9.48 -3.92 50.76
C ARG A 227 7.95 -3.68 50.63
N ARG A 228 7.43 -4.26 49.54
CA ARG A 228 6.10 -4.89 49.37
C ARG A 228 4.92 -3.96 49.05
N GLN A 229 4.43 -4.03 47.80
CA GLN A 229 3.13 -4.61 47.39
C GLN A 229 2.69 -4.03 46.04
N GLU A 230 2.75 -4.86 44.99
CA GLU A 230 2.00 -4.64 43.75
C GLU A 230 0.57 -5.17 43.90
N LYS A 231 -0.41 -4.39 43.44
CA LYS A 231 -1.69 -4.73 42.78
C LYS A 231 -2.47 -3.40 42.61
N GLN A 232 -3.15 -3.07 41.52
CA GLN A 232 -3.86 -3.91 40.55
C GLN A 232 -4.30 -3.05 39.33
N THR A 233 -3.98 -3.47 38.09
CA THR A 233 -4.68 -3.05 36.87
C THR A 233 -5.79 -4.07 36.53
N THR A 234 -6.97 -3.53 36.20
CA THR A 234 -8.23 -4.13 35.67
C THR A 234 -8.58 -5.59 35.97
N LYS A 235 -9.77 -5.78 36.60
CA LYS A 235 -10.48 -7.05 36.84
C LYS A 235 -10.46 -8.05 35.66
N THR A 236 -9.40 -8.84 35.56
CA THR A 236 -9.48 -10.30 35.70
C THR A 236 -9.64 -10.56 37.19
N GLN A 237 -10.49 -11.50 37.61
CA GLN A 237 -10.36 -12.01 38.98
C GLN A 237 -8.87 -12.40 39.17
N PRO A 238 -8.23 -12.05 40.30
CA PRO A 238 -6.91 -12.62 40.58
C PRO A 238 -7.04 -14.14 40.44
N PRO A 239 -6.06 -14.83 39.82
CA PRO A 239 -6.07 -16.29 39.83
C PRO A 239 -6.30 -16.70 41.28
N GLU A 240 -7.32 -17.52 41.53
CA GLU A 240 -7.61 -17.98 42.88
C GLU A 240 -6.32 -18.55 43.47
N PRO A 241 -5.93 -18.17 44.69
CA PRO A 241 -4.78 -18.79 45.31
C PRO A 241 -5.06 -20.30 45.43
N PRO A 242 -4.05 -21.17 45.19
CA PRO A 242 -4.20 -22.60 45.45
C PRO A 242 -4.66 -22.83 46.89
N SER A 243 -5.35 -23.95 47.14
CA SER A 243 -5.65 -24.37 48.51
C SER A 243 -4.34 -24.50 49.31
N PRO A 244 -4.36 -24.33 50.65
CA PRO A 244 -3.16 -24.48 51.47
C PRO A 244 -2.42 -25.80 51.23
N GLU A 245 -3.17 -26.89 50.97
CA GLU A 245 -2.64 -28.22 50.62
C GLU A 245 -1.94 -28.21 49.25
N ASN A 246 -2.60 -27.74 48.18
CA ASN A 246 -2.00 -27.65 46.85
C ASN A 246 -0.78 -26.70 46.83
N LEU A 247 -0.80 -25.66 47.66
CA LEU A 247 0.29 -24.71 47.76
C LEU A 247 1.54 -25.35 48.35
N GLU A 248 1.38 -26.09 49.44
CA GLU A 248 2.48 -26.83 50.08
C GLU A 248 3.09 -27.82 49.07
N GLU A 249 2.27 -28.58 48.36
CA GLU A 249 2.72 -29.53 47.33
C GLU A 249 3.42 -28.85 46.13
N GLN A 250 2.90 -27.71 45.65
CA GLN A 250 3.56 -26.93 44.59
C GLN A 250 4.92 -26.40 45.02
N MET A 251 5.05 -25.95 46.26
CA MET A 251 6.31 -25.41 46.78
C MET A 251 7.33 -26.52 47.02
N ASP A 252 6.91 -27.66 47.56
CA ASP A 252 7.75 -28.84 47.74
C ASP A 252 8.29 -29.36 46.39
N GLU A 253 7.45 -29.38 45.35
CA GLU A 253 7.90 -29.78 44.01
C GLU A 253 8.89 -28.78 43.39
N ILE A 254 8.66 -27.47 43.53
CA ILE A 254 9.60 -26.44 43.05
C ILE A 254 10.92 -26.48 43.82
N GLU A 255 10.89 -26.70 45.14
CA GLU A 255 12.09 -26.83 45.97
C GLU A 255 12.88 -28.09 45.58
N ALA A 256 12.20 -29.22 45.36
CA ALA A 256 12.81 -30.44 44.85
C ALA A 256 13.46 -30.22 43.47
N LEU A 257 12.76 -29.61 42.51
CA LEU A 257 13.29 -29.28 41.18
C LEU A 257 14.53 -28.37 41.25
N THR A 258 14.48 -27.35 42.11
CA THR A 258 15.59 -26.39 42.31
C THR A 258 16.79 -27.04 43.00
N SER A 259 16.57 -28.10 43.77
CA SER A 259 17.65 -28.87 44.43
C SER A 259 18.31 -29.90 43.50
N ILE A 260 17.56 -30.42 42.52
CA ILE A 260 18.03 -31.47 41.61
C ILE A 260 18.76 -30.87 40.39
N TYR A 261 18.28 -29.74 39.87
CA TYR A 261 18.83 -29.12 38.66
C TYR A 261 19.74 -27.93 38.95
N GLU A 262 20.74 -27.72 38.10
CA GLU A 262 21.57 -26.51 38.16
C GLU A 262 20.77 -25.27 37.73
N PRO A 263 21.13 -24.05 38.20
CA PRO A 263 20.46 -22.80 37.79
C PRO A 263 20.51 -22.51 36.28
N SER A 264 21.41 -23.17 35.55
CA SER A 264 21.52 -23.15 34.09
C SER A 264 20.52 -24.06 33.38
N GLU A 265 19.96 -25.04 34.08
CA GLU A 265 19.02 -26.04 33.55
C GLU A 265 17.60 -25.82 34.03
N PHE A 266 17.41 -25.13 35.15
CA PHE A 266 16.11 -24.82 35.73
C PHE A 266 16.03 -23.36 36.16
N VAL A 267 15.06 -22.62 35.62
CA VAL A 267 14.87 -21.19 35.88
C VAL A 267 13.46 -20.91 36.35
N LEU A 268 13.31 -20.53 37.62
CA LEU A 268 12.05 -20.05 38.17
C LEU A 268 11.73 -18.65 37.62
N LEU A 269 10.58 -18.48 36.97
CA LEU A 269 10.17 -17.24 36.30
C LEU A 269 9.28 -16.35 37.17
N THR A 270 8.67 -16.92 38.21
CA THR A 270 7.77 -16.21 39.14
C THR A 270 8.35 -16.18 40.53
N LEU A 271 8.05 -15.14 41.31
CA LEU A 271 8.42 -15.13 42.72
C LEU A 271 7.58 -16.16 43.51
N PRO A 272 8.07 -16.68 44.65
CA PRO A 272 7.30 -17.62 45.49
C PRO A 272 5.94 -17.08 45.96
N SER A 273 5.73 -15.77 45.90
CA SER A 273 4.48 -15.09 46.26
C SER A 273 3.52 -14.87 45.09
N GLU A 274 3.86 -15.29 43.87
CA GLU A 274 3.09 -15.06 42.64
C GLU A 274 2.46 -16.34 42.12
N TYR A 275 1.18 -16.29 41.73
CA TYR A 275 0.46 -17.43 41.15
C TYR A 275 -0.18 -17.05 39.81
N PRO A 276 -0.27 -17.96 38.84
CA PRO A 276 0.27 -19.33 38.86
C PRO A 276 1.81 -19.35 38.88
N GLN A 277 2.40 -20.33 39.55
CA GLN A 277 3.86 -20.50 39.55
C GLN A 277 4.32 -20.88 38.14
N LYS A 278 5.41 -20.26 37.67
CA LYS A 278 6.00 -20.54 36.36
C LYS A 278 7.49 -20.77 36.45
N PHE A 279 7.98 -21.74 35.69
CA PHE A 279 9.40 -22.02 35.58
C PHE A 279 9.72 -22.64 34.24
N ARG A 280 11.01 -22.61 33.87
CA ARG A 280 11.53 -23.25 32.66
C ARG A 280 12.52 -24.33 33.01
N ALA A 281 12.37 -25.48 32.35
CA ALA A 281 13.35 -26.55 32.37
C ALA A 281 14.01 -26.65 30.99
N LEU A 282 15.34 -26.70 30.97
CA LEU A 282 16.13 -26.91 29.77
C LEU A 282 15.92 -28.36 29.29
N LEU A 283 15.62 -28.56 28.01
CA LEU A 283 15.48 -29.89 27.44
C LEU A 283 16.82 -30.41 26.94
N PHE A 284 17.54 -29.63 26.14
CA PHE A 284 18.80 -30.08 25.57
C PHE A 284 19.63 -28.89 25.07
N PRO A 285 20.97 -28.92 25.21
CA PRO A 285 21.85 -27.97 24.53
C PRO A 285 22.21 -28.51 23.14
N TRP A 286 21.69 -27.90 22.08
CA TRP A 286 22.00 -28.29 20.69
C TRP A 286 22.78 -27.15 20.02
N PHE A 287 24.05 -27.39 19.64
CA PHE A 287 24.87 -26.42 18.90
C PHE A 287 24.81 -24.98 19.48
N ASP A 288 25.14 -24.81 20.77
CA ASP A 288 25.12 -23.53 21.50
C ASP A 288 23.74 -22.83 21.60
N GLN A 289 22.64 -23.51 21.28
CA GLN A 289 21.27 -22.97 21.36
C GLN A 289 20.39 -23.81 22.30
N SER A 290 19.52 -23.14 23.06
CA SER A 290 18.76 -23.75 24.16
C SER A 290 17.28 -23.92 23.79
N VAL A 291 16.76 -25.14 23.98
CA VAL A 291 15.33 -25.47 23.89
C VAL A 291 14.79 -25.69 25.30
N TRP A 292 13.69 -25.02 25.64
CA TRP A 292 13.11 -24.97 26.98
C TRP A 292 11.65 -25.40 26.98
N LEU A 293 11.23 -26.14 28.00
CA LEU A 293 9.82 -26.24 28.38
C LEU A 293 9.52 -25.23 29.48
N GLU A 294 8.54 -24.37 29.26
CA GLU A 294 7.94 -23.52 30.28
C GLU A 294 6.73 -24.23 30.86
N PHE A 295 6.73 -24.42 32.18
CA PHE A 295 5.60 -24.95 32.94
C PHE A 295 4.88 -23.81 33.66
N THR A 296 3.56 -23.82 33.64
CA THR A 296 2.70 -22.96 34.43
C THR A 296 1.79 -23.82 35.29
N LEU A 297 1.92 -23.74 36.62
CA LEU A 297 1.14 -24.52 37.58
C LEU A 297 -0.18 -23.78 37.92
N PRO A 298 -1.34 -24.25 37.44
CA PRO A 298 -2.61 -23.63 37.77
C PRO A 298 -2.97 -23.85 39.27
N PRO A 299 -3.89 -23.04 39.85
CA PRO A 299 -4.26 -23.17 41.26
C PRO A 299 -4.82 -24.53 41.68
N GLY A 300 -5.42 -25.25 40.73
CA GLY A 300 -5.97 -26.58 40.94
C GLY A 300 -4.93 -27.70 40.94
N TYR A 301 -3.67 -27.42 40.59
CA TYR A 301 -2.59 -28.41 40.54
C TYR A 301 -2.04 -28.70 41.95
N PRO A 302 -1.72 -29.96 42.29
CA PRO A 302 -1.84 -31.16 41.45
C PRO A 302 -3.24 -31.81 41.49
N SER A 303 -4.09 -31.46 42.46
CA SER A 303 -5.35 -32.18 42.78
C SER A 303 -6.46 -32.21 41.71
N SER A 304 -6.57 -31.21 40.83
CA SER A 304 -7.75 -31.00 39.96
C SER A 304 -7.44 -30.49 38.55
N SER A 305 -6.20 -30.10 38.26
CA SER A 305 -5.79 -29.60 36.95
C SER A 305 -4.31 -29.88 36.67
N PRO A 306 -3.94 -30.35 35.47
CA PRO A 306 -2.54 -30.59 35.11
C PRO A 306 -1.77 -29.28 34.85
N PRO A 307 -0.43 -29.30 34.84
CA PRO A 307 0.38 -28.14 34.52
C PRO A 307 0.20 -27.73 33.05
N ILE A 308 0.33 -26.44 32.74
CA ILE A 308 0.29 -25.96 31.35
C ILE A 308 1.72 -25.89 30.83
N VAL A 309 1.98 -26.52 29.67
CA VAL A 309 3.31 -26.61 29.07
C VAL A 309 3.41 -25.77 27.81
N ALA A 310 4.49 -25.02 27.66
CA ALA A 310 4.83 -24.27 26.44
C ALA A 310 6.28 -24.52 26.03
N LEU A 311 6.56 -24.52 24.73
CA LEU A 311 7.89 -24.74 24.17
C LEU A 311 8.53 -23.40 23.79
N HIS A 312 9.77 -23.15 24.23
CA HIS A 312 10.54 -21.93 23.96
C HIS A 312 11.92 -22.26 23.41
N HIS A 313 12.29 -21.69 22.26
CA HIS A 313 13.63 -21.83 21.68
C HIS A 313 14.01 -20.59 20.85
N SER A 314 15.30 -20.41 20.61
CA SER A 314 15.86 -19.36 19.73
C SER A 314 16.16 -19.84 18.30
N LEU A 315 15.92 -21.11 18.01
CA LEU A 315 16.22 -21.76 16.72
C LEU A 315 15.36 -21.20 15.58
N ASN A 316 15.95 -21.06 14.39
CA ASN A 316 15.25 -20.61 13.19
C ASN A 316 14.46 -21.76 12.51
N LEU A 317 13.60 -21.43 11.54
CA LEU A 317 12.68 -22.40 10.92
C LEU A 317 13.37 -23.56 10.16
N LEU A 318 14.64 -23.38 9.76
CA LEU A 318 15.43 -24.44 9.12
C LEU A 318 16.03 -25.40 10.16
N GLN A 319 16.23 -24.92 11.39
CA GLN A 319 16.81 -25.68 12.51
C GLN A 319 15.72 -26.35 13.37
N PHE A 320 14.54 -25.73 13.50
CA PHE A 320 13.43 -26.24 14.32
C PHE A 320 12.10 -25.93 13.64
N ARG A 321 11.52 -26.93 12.98
CA ARG A 321 10.30 -26.82 12.18
C ARG A 321 9.04 -26.94 13.04
N SER A 322 7.89 -26.56 12.49
CA SER A 322 6.59 -26.67 13.18
C SER A 322 6.25 -28.10 13.59
N ASN A 323 6.67 -29.11 12.82
CA ASN A 323 6.45 -30.53 13.16
C ASN A 323 7.28 -30.97 14.37
N HIS A 324 8.52 -30.47 14.51
CA HIS A 324 9.34 -30.69 15.71
C HIS A 324 8.66 -30.10 16.94
N SER A 325 8.12 -28.87 16.84
CA SER A 325 7.34 -28.26 17.94
C SER A 325 6.12 -29.09 18.34
N LYS A 326 5.41 -29.66 17.36
CA LYS A 326 4.24 -30.51 17.61
C LYS A 326 4.62 -31.84 18.26
N ALA A 327 5.68 -32.49 17.80
CA ALA A 327 6.16 -33.76 18.35
C ALA A 327 6.60 -33.61 19.81
N VAL A 328 7.37 -32.58 20.13
CA VAL A 328 7.82 -32.30 21.50
C VAL A 328 6.63 -32.02 22.44
N LEU A 329 5.66 -31.24 21.99
CA LEU A 329 4.44 -30.97 22.76
C LEU A 329 3.51 -32.19 22.87
N LYS A 330 3.56 -33.13 21.91
CA LYS A 330 2.83 -34.41 21.95
C LYS A 330 3.42 -35.30 23.05
N VAL A 331 4.73 -35.51 23.06
CA VAL A 331 5.42 -36.29 24.10
C VAL A 331 5.17 -35.71 25.49
N ALA A 332 5.29 -34.38 25.63
CA ALA A 332 5.01 -33.71 26.89
C ALA A 332 3.56 -33.96 27.38
N ARG A 333 2.58 -33.97 26.47
CA ARG A 333 1.18 -34.23 26.81
C ARG A 333 0.95 -35.69 27.21
N GLU A 334 1.51 -36.64 26.47
CA GLU A 334 1.41 -38.07 26.76
C GLU A 334 2.06 -38.42 28.10
N ALA A 335 3.18 -37.76 28.45
CA ALA A 335 3.82 -37.87 29.75
C ALA A 335 2.91 -37.38 30.88
N MET A 336 2.21 -36.26 30.67
CA MET A 336 1.25 -35.72 31.62
C MET A 336 0.02 -36.62 31.81
N GLU A 337 -0.46 -37.26 30.73
CA GLU A 337 -1.63 -38.16 30.75
C GLU A 337 -1.34 -39.50 31.44
N ARG A 338 -0.11 -40.01 31.38
CA ARG A 338 0.33 -41.22 32.10
C ARG A 338 0.45 -41.03 33.61
N GLY A 339 0.65 -39.79 34.06
CA GLY A 339 0.70 -39.44 35.48
C GLY A 339 -0.69 -39.36 36.11
N GLU A 340 -1.35 -40.50 36.37
CA GLU A 340 -2.62 -40.52 37.11
C GLU A 340 -2.44 -39.99 38.54
N GLY A 341 -2.93 -38.78 38.81
CA GLY A 341 -3.12 -38.24 40.18
C GLY A 341 -2.06 -37.24 40.67
N MET A 342 -0.79 -37.37 40.27
CA MET A 342 0.26 -36.37 40.52
C MET A 342 1.16 -36.25 39.29
N CYS A 343 0.86 -35.30 38.41
CA CYS A 343 1.65 -35.07 37.20
C CYS A 343 2.99 -34.42 37.55
N CYS A 344 4.00 -35.21 37.93
CA CYS A 344 5.30 -34.69 38.31
C CYS A 344 6.00 -34.03 37.13
N VAL A 345 6.30 -32.73 37.25
CA VAL A 345 6.93 -31.93 36.20
C VAL A 345 8.33 -32.44 35.85
N MET A 346 9.00 -33.05 36.83
CA MET A 346 10.26 -33.77 36.63
C MET A 346 10.10 -34.93 35.64
N GLY A 347 9.01 -35.71 35.78
CA GLY A 347 8.71 -36.83 34.88
C GLY A 347 8.48 -36.37 33.44
N VAL A 348 7.67 -35.32 33.25
CA VAL A 348 7.43 -34.73 31.93
C VAL A 348 8.73 -34.20 31.30
N THR A 349 9.56 -33.54 32.10
CA THR A 349 10.84 -33.01 31.62
C THR A 349 11.79 -34.15 31.21
N ASN A 350 11.92 -35.18 32.04
CA ASN A 350 12.83 -36.30 31.77
C ASN A 350 12.36 -37.15 30.58
N GLU A 351 11.07 -37.42 30.44
CA GLU A 351 10.56 -38.18 29.29
C GLU A 351 10.75 -37.43 27.97
N VAL A 352 10.57 -36.10 27.97
CA VAL A 352 10.86 -35.29 26.79
C VAL A 352 12.37 -35.27 26.51
N ARG A 353 13.23 -35.22 27.54
CA ARG A 353 14.69 -35.34 27.39
C ARG A 353 15.10 -36.70 26.81
N GLU A 354 14.56 -37.79 27.34
CA GLU A 354 14.79 -39.15 26.84
C GLU A 354 14.36 -39.28 25.38
N TRP A 355 13.21 -38.69 25.01
CA TRP A 355 12.78 -38.65 23.61
C TRP A 355 13.76 -37.90 22.69
N PHE A 356 14.39 -36.81 23.16
CA PHE A 356 15.45 -36.14 22.41
C PHE A 356 16.72 -37.02 22.31
N GLU A 357 17.09 -37.71 23.39
CA GLU A 357 18.27 -38.59 23.45
C GLU A 357 18.12 -39.84 22.58
N ASP A 358 16.90 -40.37 22.46
CA ASP A 358 16.54 -41.53 21.62
C ASP A 358 16.43 -41.19 20.12
N GLY A 359 16.84 -39.98 19.71
CA GLY A 359 16.82 -39.56 18.31
C GLY A 359 15.44 -39.12 17.83
N GLY A 360 14.53 -38.70 18.74
CA GLY A 360 13.17 -38.30 18.40
C GLY A 360 13.06 -37.22 17.32
N MET A 361 14.04 -36.32 17.22
CA MET A 361 14.09 -35.31 16.16
C MET A 361 14.43 -35.89 14.79
N GLU A 362 15.31 -36.90 14.72
CA GLU A 362 15.62 -37.63 13.49
C GLU A 362 14.44 -38.52 13.10
N ALA A 363 13.74 -39.10 14.08
CA ALA A 363 12.50 -39.83 13.87
C ALA A 363 11.36 -38.93 13.35
N VAL A 364 11.31 -37.64 13.69
CA VAL A 364 10.36 -36.68 13.09
C VAL A 364 10.71 -36.38 11.63
N GLU A 365 12.00 -36.45 11.26
CA GLU A 365 12.43 -36.33 9.86
C GLU A 365 12.16 -37.62 9.06
N ASP A 366 12.29 -38.80 9.68
CA ASP A 366 11.91 -40.09 9.07
C ASP A 366 10.38 -40.30 9.00
N THR A 367 9.60 -39.68 9.89
CA THR A 367 8.12 -39.66 9.83
C THR A 367 7.58 -38.61 8.87
N VAL A 368 8.36 -37.61 8.44
CA VAL A 368 8.06 -36.85 7.21
C VAL A 368 8.15 -37.75 5.96
N GLY A 369 8.77 -38.93 6.07
CA GLY A 369 8.73 -39.98 5.05
C GLY A 369 7.82 -41.18 5.35
N LYS A 370 7.17 -41.26 6.53
CA LYS A 370 6.41 -42.45 6.96
C LYS A 370 5.17 -42.26 7.85
N GLU A 371 4.88 -41.07 8.39
CA GLU A 371 3.58 -40.78 9.05
C GLU A 371 2.60 -40.11 8.08
N GLY A 372 2.55 -40.66 6.87
CA GLY A 372 1.47 -40.50 5.90
C GLY A 372 0.74 -41.80 5.63
N GLU A 373 0.95 -42.87 6.40
CA GLU A 373 0.22 -44.14 6.23
C GLU A 373 -0.17 -44.68 7.61
N GLU A 374 -1.38 -44.34 8.05
CA GLU A 374 -2.32 -45.32 8.61
C GLU A 374 -3.72 -44.69 8.65
N GLY A 375 -4.38 -44.70 7.48
CA GLY A 375 -5.84 -44.81 7.36
C GLY A 375 -6.67 -43.54 7.14
N GLU A 376 -6.38 -42.42 7.83
CA GLU A 376 -7.26 -41.22 7.77
C GLU A 376 -6.62 -39.99 7.10
N GLY A 377 -5.29 -39.89 7.07
CA GLY A 377 -4.56 -38.77 6.47
C GLY A 377 -4.48 -38.82 4.95
N GLU A 378 -4.32 -40.01 4.36
CA GLU A 378 -4.30 -40.19 2.89
C GLU A 378 -5.66 -39.85 2.29
N GLU A 379 -6.77 -40.28 2.90
CA GLU A 379 -8.10 -39.94 2.41
C GLU A 379 -8.40 -38.43 2.52
N GLU A 380 -7.88 -37.73 3.54
CA GLU A 380 -8.03 -36.27 3.67
C GLU A 380 -7.12 -35.49 2.72
N GLU A 381 -5.87 -35.90 2.53
CA GLU A 381 -4.94 -35.30 1.56
C GLU A 381 -5.38 -35.56 0.11
N GLU A 382 -5.75 -36.80 -0.24
CA GLU A 382 -6.36 -37.12 -1.55
C GLU A 382 -7.64 -36.31 -1.77
N ARG A 383 -8.49 -36.15 -0.74
CA ARG A 383 -9.71 -35.33 -0.83
C ARG A 383 -9.41 -33.83 -0.98
N GLU A 384 -8.36 -33.31 -0.36
CA GLU A 384 -7.91 -31.91 -0.56
C GLU A 384 -7.31 -31.70 -1.96
N GLU A 385 -6.53 -32.65 -2.45
CA GLU A 385 -5.94 -32.62 -3.80
C GLU A 385 -7.04 -32.72 -4.88
N GLU A 386 -7.97 -33.67 -4.77
CA GLU A 386 -9.13 -33.80 -5.66
C GLU A 386 -10.01 -32.53 -5.64
N LYS A 387 -10.12 -31.87 -4.48
CA LYS A 387 -10.87 -30.63 -4.36
C LYS A 387 -10.14 -29.46 -5.03
N GLU A 388 -8.83 -29.36 -4.88
CA GLU A 388 -8.05 -28.33 -5.55
C GLU A 388 -8.01 -28.56 -7.07
N GLU A 389 -7.96 -29.81 -7.54
CA GLU A 389 -8.07 -30.15 -8.96
C GLU A 389 -9.42 -29.70 -9.54
N ARG A 390 -10.53 -29.94 -8.82
CA ARG A 390 -11.86 -29.44 -9.19
C ARG A 390 -11.92 -27.92 -9.26
N TYR A 391 -11.29 -27.22 -8.32
CA TYR A 391 -11.19 -25.76 -8.40
C TYR A 391 -10.37 -25.29 -9.60
N LEU A 392 -9.23 -25.91 -9.88
CA LEU A 392 -8.41 -25.57 -11.06
C LEU A 392 -9.18 -25.77 -12.37
N LYS A 393 -9.95 -26.86 -12.46
CA LYS A 393 -10.84 -27.11 -13.60
C LYS A 393 -11.91 -26.03 -13.75
N ALA A 394 -12.58 -25.66 -12.65
CA ALA A 394 -13.58 -24.58 -12.65
C ALA A 394 -12.98 -23.21 -13.03
N GLU A 395 -11.75 -22.93 -12.57
CA GLU A 395 -11.03 -21.70 -12.95
C GLU A 395 -10.71 -21.67 -14.45
N ALA A 396 -10.28 -22.80 -15.02
CA ALA A 396 -10.02 -22.94 -16.45
C ALA A 396 -11.30 -22.80 -17.29
N GLU A 397 -12.40 -23.43 -16.87
CA GLU A 397 -13.72 -23.29 -17.50
C GLU A 397 -14.20 -21.83 -17.50
N GLY A 398 -14.07 -21.13 -16.37
CA GLY A 398 -14.46 -19.72 -16.27
C GLY A 398 -13.63 -18.81 -17.17
N LEU A 399 -12.34 -19.11 -17.31
CA LEU A 399 -11.46 -18.40 -18.23
C LEU A 399 -11.86 -18.65 -19.70
N ASP A 400 -12.12 -19.90 -20.08
CA ASP A 400 -12.52 -20.27 -21.44
C ASP A 400 -13.87 -19.60 -21.83
N ILE A 401 -14.85 -19.61 -20.92
CA ILE A 401 -16.12 -18.90 -21.11
C ILE A 401 -15.87 -17.42 -21.37
N ALA A 402 -15.01 -16.77 -20.57
CA ALA A 402 -14.67 -15.36 -20.78
C ALA A 402 -13.99 -15.15 -22.13
N MET A 403 -13.03 -15.98 -22.51
CA MET A 403 -12.34 -15.85 -23.80
C MET A 403 -13.30 -15.99 -24.98
N ARG A 404 -14.26 -16.93 -24.91
CA ARG A 404 -15.33 -17.07 -25.92
C ARG A 404 -16.27 -15.85 -25.93
N ALA A 405 -16.68 -15.35 -24.78
CA ALA A 405 -17.57 -14.19 -24.71
C ALA A 405 -16.89 -12.89 -25.18
N LEU A 406 -15.59 -12.73 -24.88
CA LEU A 406 -14.82 -11.56 -25.26
C LEU A 406 -14.42 -11.58 -26.74
N TYR A 407 -14.12 -12.76 -27.30
CA TYR A 407 -13.42 -12.88 -28.59
C TYR A 407 -14.01 -13.90 -29.58
N GLY A 408 -15.00 -14.70 -29.20
CA GLY A 408 -15.58 -15.79 -30.01
C GLY A 408 -16.47 -15.39 -31.19
N GLY A 409 -16.26 -14.20 -31.78
CA GLY A 409 -16.95 -13.79 -33.02
C GLY A 409 -18.25 -13.01 -32.84
N ARG A 410 -18.24 -11.92 -32.06
CA ARG A 410 -19.29 -10.87 -32.19
C ARG A 410 -19.13 -10.15 -33.52
N SER A 411 -20.24 -9.91 -34.23
CA SER A 411 -20.28 -9.08 -35.44
C SER A 411 -19.85 -7.65 -35.10
N GLU A 412 -19.10 -6.98 -35.98
CA GLU A 412 -18.78 -5.55 -35.86
C GLU A 412 -20.09 -4.73 -35.77
N GLY A 413 -20.54 -4.42 -34.55
CA GLY A 413 -21.78 -3.67 -34.31
C GLY A 413 -22.50 -3.97 -32.99
N GLU A 414 -22.21 -5.08 -32.31
CA GLU A 414 -22.74 -5.36 -30.97
C GLU A 414 -21.81 -4.76 -29.90
N ASP A 415 -21.98 -3.48 -29.61
CA ASP A 415 -21.24 -2.79 -28.57
C ASP A 415 -21.70 -3.23 -27.17
N ARG A 416 -20.73 -3.58 -26.31
CA ARG A 416 -20.98 -3.89 -24.89
C ARG A 416 -21.72 -2.72 -24.22
N VAL A 417 -22.68 -3.04 -23.35
CA VAL A 417 -23.35 -2.05 -22.50
C VAL A 417 -22.39 -1.63 -21.40
N VAL A 418 -21.51 -0.70 -21.71
CA VAL A 418 -20.57 -0.10 -20.77
C VAL A 418 -21.13 1.23 -20.33
N SER A 419 -21.07 1.52 -19.02
CA SER A 419 -21.38 2.87 -18.53
C SER A 419 -20.40 3.87 -19.17
N GLY A 420 -20.92 4.78 -20.00
CA GLY A 420 -20.16 5.84 -20.63
C GLY A 420 -19.46 6.77 -19.64
N GLY A 421 -18.56 7.62 -20.13
CA GLY A 421 -17.85 8.61 -19.34
C GLY A 421 -16.37 8.77 -19.71
N HIS A 422 -15.74 9.77 -19.11
CA HIS A 422 -14.31 9.97 -19.23
C HIS A 422 -13.51 8.79 -18.63
N LEU A 423 -12.37 8.47 -19.25
CA LEU A 423 -11.45 7.43 -18.79
C LEU A 423 -10.05 8.00 -18.62
N SER A 424 -9.51 7.90 -17.41
CA SER A 424 -8.07 8.00 -17.18
C SER A 424 -7.48 6.59 -17.21
N ILE A 425 -6.58 6.32 -18.15
CA ILE A 425 -5.99 4.99 -18.32
C ILE A 425 -4.96 4.77 -17.21
N THR A 426 -5.22 3.77 -16.37
CA THR A 426 -4.30 3.32 -15.32
C THR A 426 -3.81 1.91 -15.65
N VAL A 427 -2.50 1.75 -15.76
CA VAL A 427 -1.82 0.46 -16.00
C VAL A 427 -1.17 -0.01 -14.70
N GLY A 428 -1.58 -1.17 -14.21
CA GLY A 428 -0.97 -1.81 -13.04
C GLY A 428 0.19 -2.72 -13.44
N LEU A 429 1.39 -2.46 -12.93
CA LEU A 429 2.55 -3.35 -13.12
C LEU A 429 2.52 -4.44 -12.05
N VAL A 430 2.44 -5.70 -12.48
CA VAL A 430 2.41 -6.89 -11.61
C VAL A 430 3.51 -7.86 -11.98
N GLY A 431 3.92 -8.72 -11.05
CA GLY A 431 5.05 -9.63 -11.24
C GLY A 431 5.74 -9.99 -9.93
N LYS A 432 6.52 -11.07 -9.93
CA LYS A 432 7.33 -11.48 -8.78
C LYS A 432 8.34 -10.39 -8.35
N PRO A 433 8.84 -10.43 -7.09
CA PRO A 433 10.02 -9.67 -6.70
C PRO A 433 11.16 -9.89 -7.72
N SER A 434 11.97 -8.86 -7.95
CA SER A 434 13.14 -8.94 -8.84
C SER A 434 12.88 -9.23 -10.34
N ALA A 435 11.62 -9.33 -10.79
CA ALA A 435 11.29 -9.48 -12.22
C ALA A 435 11.64 -8.24 -13.07
N GLY A 436 11.85 -7.09 -12.42
CA GLY A 436 12.25 -5.82 -13.07
C GLY A 436 11.14 -4.79 -13.23
N LYS A 437 10.05 -4.88 -12.46
CA LYS A 437 8.92 -3.94 -12.48
C LYS A 437 9.33 -2.49 -12.30
N SER A 438 10.07 -2.16 -11.25
CA SER A 438 10.51 -0.79 -11.00
C SER A 438 11.50 -0.28 -12.07
N THR A 439 12.28 -1.16 -12.70
CA THR A 439 13.14 -0.80 -13.83
C THR A 439 12.29 -0.43 -15.05
N PHE A 440 11.26 -1.23 -15.37
CA PHE A 440 10.29 -0.93 -16.43
C PHE A 440 9.56 0.40 -16.14
N PHE A 441 9.09 0.61 -14.91
CA PHE A 441 8.46 1.86 -14.47
C PHE A 441 9.37 3.06 -14.71
N ASN A 442 10.66 2.95 -14.34
CA ASN A 442 11.63 4.03 -14.52
C ASN A 442 11.89 4.33 -15.99
N ALA A 443 12.01 3.31 -16.84
CA ALA A 443 12.16 3.47 -18.29
C ALA A 443 10.94 4.18 -18.90
N ALA A 444 9.73 3.76 -18.54
CA ALA A 444 8.49 4.30 -19.08
C ALA A 444 8.18 5.75 -18.65
N THR A 445 8.50 6.11 -17.40
CA THR A 445 8.16 7.41 -16.80
C THR A 445 9.21 8.50 -17.06
N ALA A 446 10.38 8.14 -17.58
CA ALA A 446 11.51 9.06 -17.72
C ALA A 446 11.24 10.26 -18.65
N PHE A 447 10.48 10.08 -19.74
CA PHE A 447 10.12 11.16 -20.67
C PHE A 447 9.17 12.20 -20.05
N SER A 448 8.19 11.74 -19.26
CA SER A 448 7.23 12.63 -18.60
C SER A 448 7.88 13.60 -17.61
N ARG A 449 9.05 13.24 -17.05
CA ARG A 449 9.80 14.10 -16.12
C ARG A 449 10.45 15.33 -16.79
N GLN A 450 10.45 15.42 -18.13
CA GLN A 450 11.19 16.46 -18.86
C GLN A 450 10.32 17.55 -19.54
N SER A 451 9.06 17.27 -19.89
CA SER A 451 8.28 18.09 -20.84
C SER A 451 7.52 19.30 -20.27
N GLY A 452 7.65 19.68 -18.99
CA GLY A 452 7.04 20.92 -18.48
C GLY A 452 6.99 21.03 -16.96
N GLY A 453 7.12 22.25 -16.46
CA GLY A 453 7.23 22.62 -15.04
C GLY A 453 5.93 22.58 -14.24
N GLU A 454 5.22 21.46 -14.28
CA GLU A 454 4.21 21.09 -13.28
C GLU A 454 4.46 19.62 -12.91
N GLU A 455 4.89 19.41 -11.66
CA GLU A 455 4.72 18.18 -10.86
C GLU A 455 4.85 16.82 -11.60
N GLY A 456 5.95 16.64 -12.33
CA GLY A 456 6.41 15.31 -12.72
C GLY A 456 6.84 14.53 -11.48
N ALA A 457 6.19 13.41 -11.18
CA ALA A 457 6.45 12.53 -10.04
C ALA A 457 7.95 12.44 -9.68
N LYS A 458 8.32 13.11 -8.58
CA LYS A 458 9.65 13.06 -7.99
C LYS A 458 9.84 11.69 -7.34
N MET A 459 10.81 10.93 -7.86
CA MET A 459 11.25 9.67 -7.26
C MET A 459 12.29 9.97 -6.18
N GLY A 460 12.06 9.48 -4.97
CA GLY A 460 13.15 9.09 -4.09
C GLY A 460 13.82 7.84 -4.66
N ALA A 461 15.09 7.95 -5.05
CA ALA A 461 15.90 6.79 -5.40
C ALA A 461 16.41 6.12 -4.11
N ALA A 462 15.86 4.96 -3.75
CA ALA A 462 16.56 3.95 -2.96
C ALA A 462 15.97 2.56 -3.29
N PRO A 463 16.79 1.55 -3.60
CA PRO A 463 16.30 0.20 -3.84
C PRO A 463 15.87 -0.45 -2.52
N PHE A 464 14.89 -1.34 -2.62
CA PHE A 464 14.29 -2.20 -1.58
C PHE A 464 13.04 -1.66 -0.86
N THR A 465 11.90 -2.25 -1.28
CA THR A 465 10.56 -2.28 -0.66
C THR A 465 9.65 -1.06 -0.89
N THR A 466 8.99 -1.04 -2.05
CA THR A 466 7.81 -0.20 -2.34
C THR A 466 6.65 -0.58 -1.39
N ILE A 467 6.48 0.14 -0.28
CA ILE A 467 5.40 -0.09 0.70
C ILE A 467 4.07 0.53 0.23
N GLU A 468 4.14 1.59 -0.57
CA GLU A 468 3.02 2.23 -1.29
C GLU A 468 3.36 2.21 -2.78
N PRO A 469 2.41 1.94 -3.68
CA PRO A 469 2.70 1.74 -5.10
C PRO A 469 3.30 3.02 -5.71
N ASN A 470 4.36 2.88 -6.53
CA ASN A 470 4.91 4.05 -7.22
C ASN A 470 3.93 4.47 -8.32
N LEU A 471 3.51 5.73 -8.30
CA LEU A 471 2.64 6.32 -9.31
C LEU A 471 3.44 7.24 -10.23
N GLY A 472 3.21 7.16 -11.53
CA GLY A 472 3.87 8.03 -12.48
C GLY A 472 3.20 8.01 -13.84
N TYR A 473 3.21 9.14 -14.53
CA TYR A 473 2.69 9.21 -15.89
C TYR A 473 3.72 8.73 -16.89
N ALA A 474 3.27 7.97 -17.88
CA ALA A 474 4.00 7.71 -19.12
C ALA A 474 3.24 8.34 -20.29
N PHE A 475 3.99 8.88 -21.25
CA PHE A 475 3.44 9.35 -22.51
C PHE A 475 3.66 8.25 -23.55
N VAL A 476 2.56 7.60 -23.95
CA VAL A 476 2.61 6.42 -24.82
C VAL A 476 2.03 6.80 -26.17
N PRO A 477 2.64 6.43 -27.31
CA PRO A 477 2.02 6.65 -28.61
C PRO A 477 0.65 5.98 -28.64
N ALA A 478 -0.35 6.63 -29.21
CA ALA A 478 -1.64 5.98 -29.32
C ALA A 478 -1.56 4.75 -30.23
N PRO A 479 -2.40 3.71 -29.99
CA PRO A 479 -2.42 2.51 -30.81
C PRO A 479 -2.63 2.84 -32.30
N GLU A 480 -2.10 2.01 -33.17
CA GLU A 480 -2.27 2.16 -34.62
C GLU A 480 -3.76 2.11 -35.02
N GLY A 481 -4.18 2.97 -35.95
CA GLY A 481 -5.57 3.09 -36.40
C GLY A 481 -6.52 3.73 -35.38
N SER A 482 -5.98 4.22 -34.26
CA SER A 482 -6.75 4.91 -33.23
C SER A 482 -6.80 6.43 -33.46
N MET A 483 -5.85 6.97 -34.24
CA MET A 483 -5.77 8.38 -34.57
C MET A 483 -6.39 8.68 -35.94
N PRO A 484 -7.19 9.75 -36.10
CA PRO A 484 -7.71 10.16 -37.40
C PRO A 484 -6.62 10.55 -38.42
N GLU A 485 -5.40 10.78 -37.94
CA GLU A 485 -4.22 11.12 -38.74
C GLU A 485 -3.55 9.87 -39.34
N ASP A 486 -3.83 8.66 -38.81
CA ASP A 486 -3.28 7.38 -39.32
C ASP A 486 -3.87 6.99 -40.70
N ASP A 487 -5.05 7.53 -41.05
CA ASP A 487 -5.71 7.32 -42.36
C ASP A 487 -5.13 8.22 -43.47
N CYS A 488 -4.11 9.04 -43.18
CA CYS A 488 -3.47 9.95 -44.13
C CYS A 488 -2.12 9.37 -44.61
N GLU A 489 -1.92 9.24 -45.92
CA GLU A 489 -0.60 9.01 -46.50
C GLU A 489 0.27 10.26 -46.31
N VAL A 490 1.13 10.30 -45.28
CA VAL A 490 2.05 11.42 -45.06
C VAL A 490 3.49 10.98 -45.35
N GLU A 491 4.06 11.47 -46.45
CA GLU A 491 5.50 11.41 -46.68
C GLU A 491 6.20 12.49 -45.85
N GLY A 492 7.00 12.09 -44.85
CA GLY A 492 7.91 12.97 -44.12
C GLY A 492 7.48 13.29 -42.68
N VAL A 493 8.35 12.93 -41.73
CA VAL A 493 8.19 13.17 -40.29
C VAL A 493 8.59 14.61 -39.96
N VAL A 494 7.75 15.34 -39.21
CA VAL A 494 8.08 16.68 -38.69
C VAL A 494 7.98 16.69 -37.17
N PHE A 495 9.05 17.14 -36.51
CA PHE A 495 9.06 17.46 -35.09
C PHE A 495 8.54 18.89 -34.89
N GLY A 496 7.38 19.03 -34.23
CA GLY A 496 6.70 20.29 -33.93
C GLY A 496 6.09 20.27 -32.52
N SER A 497 6.32 21.34 -31.76
CA SER A 497 6.53 21.37 -30.31
C SER A 497 5.33 21.79 -29.44
N GLU A 498 4.15 21.19 -29.59
CA GLU A 498 3.02 21.46 -28.67
C GLU A 498 2.30 20.20 -28.15
N HIS A 499 2.35 19.10 -28.89
CA HIS A 499 1.70 17.83 -28.58
C HIS A 499 2.75 16.73 -28.84
N GLY A 500 3.21 16.02 -27.82
CA GLY A 500 4.23 14.98 -28.01
C GLY A 500 3.80 13.95 -29.06
N ARG A 501 4.73 13.53 -29.93
CA ARG A 501 4.51 12.50 -30.96
C ARG A 501 5.71 11.56 -31.03
N ASP A 502 5.51 10.36 -31.55
CA ASP A 502 6.61 9.43 -31.84
C ASP A 502 7.21 9.66 -33.24
N GLY A 503 8.21 8.85 -33.59
CA GLY A 503 8.90 8.93 -34.89
C GLY A 503 8.02 8.60 -36.11
N GLU A 504 6.81 8.06 -35.89
CA GLU A 504 5.81 7.75 -36.91
C GLU A 504 4.71 8.82 -36.97
N GLY A 505 4.79 9.86 -36.12
CA GLY A 505 3.85 10.97 -36.08
C GLY A 505 2.60 10.73 -35.21
N ARG A 506 2.51 9.58 -34.52
CA ARG A 506 1.39 9.23 -33.64
C ARG A 506 1.42 10.07 -32.37
N ARG A 507 0.27 10.58 -31.95
CA ARG A 507 0.16 11.40 -30.73
C ARG A 507 0.43 10.58 -29.48
N LEU A 508 1.17 11.17 -28.54
CA LEU A 508 1.37 10.60 -27.22
C LEU A 508 0.17 10.87 -26.32
N VAL A 509 -0.32 9.84 -25.65
CA VAL A 509 -1.41 9.89 -24.67
C VAL A 509 -0.87 9.70 -23.27
N PRO A 510 -1.35 10.47 -22.27
CA PRO A 510 -0.95 10.28 -20.89
C PRO A 510 -1.59 9.00 -20.34
N VAL A 511 -0.76 8.14 -19.75
CA VAL A 511 -1.14 6.89 -19.10
C VAL A 511 -0.58 6.89 -17.70
N MET A 512 -1.42 6.66 -16.69
CA MET A 512 -0.98 6.49 -15.31
C MET A 512 -0.39 5.09 -15.15
N LEU A 513 0.85 4.98 -14.70
CA LEU A 513 1.48 3.73 -14.32
C LEU A 513 1.47 3.57 -12.81
N LYS A 514 1.18 2.36 -12.35
CA LYS A 514 1.17 1.96 -10.95
C LYS A 514 2.09 0.77 -10.74
N ASP A 515 3.28 1.02 -10.19
CA ASP A 515 4.25 -0.03 -9.81
C ASP A 515 3.86 -0.63 -8.46
N VAL A 516 3.15 -1.75 -8.49
CA VAL A 516 2.74 -2.47 -7.28
C VAL A 516 3.90 -3.36 -6.81
N ALA A 517 4.01 -3.52 -5.49
CA ALA A 517 5.00 -4.41 -4.89
C ALA A 517 4.93 -5.82 -5.49
N GLY A 518 6.07 -6.52 -5.51
CA GLY A 518 6.11 -7.89 -6.02
C GLY A 518 5.19 -8.81 -5.24
N LEU A 519 4.35 -9.57 -5.96
CA LEU A 519 3.52 -10.60 -5.35
C LEU A 519 4.40 -11.78 -4.95
N VAL A 520 4.12 -12.38 -3.79
CA VAL A 520 4.74 -13.62 -3.31
C VAL A 520 3.66 -14.69 -3.10
N PRO A 521 4.00 -15.99 -3.17
CA PRO A 521 3.01 -17.06 -2.99
C PRO A 521 2.22 -16.92 -1.68
N GLY A 522 0.89 -17.07 -1.76
CA GLY A 522 0.00 -16.94 -0.62
C GLY A 522 -0.34 -15.49 -0.23
N ALA A 523 -0.14 -14.52 -1.13
CA ALA A 523 -0.50 -13.12 -0.88
C ALA A 523 -2.00 -12.97 -0.56
N TYR A 524 -2.87 -13.76 -1.19
CA TYR A 524 -4.30 -13.78 -0.91
C TYR A 524 -4.67 -14.25 0.51
N LYS A 525 -3.82 -15.07 1.15
CA LYS A 525 -4.04 -15.56 2.53
C LYS A 525 -3.81 -14.47 3.58
N GLY A 526 -3.39 -13.27 3.17
CA GLY A 526 -3.05 -12.18 4.08
C GLY A 526 -1.74 -12.40 4.84
N LEU A 527 -0.89 -13.33 4.37
CA LEU A 527 0.48 -13.47 4.86
C LEU A 527 1.27 -12.20 4.47
N GLY A 528 1.75 -11.46 5.46
CA GLY A 528 2.45 -10.19 5.24
C GLY A 528 1.55 -9.02 4.79
N LYS A 529 2.06 -8.14 3.91
CA LYS A 529 1.32 -6.98 3.36
C LYS A 529 0.48 -7.34 2.11
N GLY A 530 0.42 -8.61 1.72
CA GLY A 530 -0.13 -9.12 0.44
C GLY A 530 -1.52 -8.59 0.05
N ASN A 531 -2.50 -8.64 0.95
CA ASN A 531 -3.85 -8.16 0.66
C ASN A 531 -3.90 -6.66 0.33
N LYS A 532 -3.03 -5.83 0.91
CA LYS A 532 -2.98 -4.39 0.59
C LYS A 532 -2.46 -4.15 -0.83
N PHE A 533 -1.51 -4.95 -1.30
CA PHE A 533 -0.99 -4.83 -2.66
C PHE A 533 -2.01 -5.26 -3.72
N LEU A 534 -2.86 -6.24 -3.41
CA LEU A 534 -3.95 -6.63 -4.31
C LEU A 534 -5.04 -5.55 -4.35
N ASP A 535 -5.34 -4.91 -3.22
CA ASP A 535 -6.24 -3.75 -3.18
C ASP A 535 -5.72 -2.59 -4.05
N ASP A 536 -4.40 -2.40 -4.11
CA ASP A 536 -3.76 -1.42 -4.99
C ASP A 536 -3.95 -1.71 -6.48
N LEU A 537 -4.37 -2.92 -6.88
CA LEU A 537 -4.68 -3.23 -8.29
C LEU A 537 -6.13 -2.87 -8.67
N THR A 538 -7.01 -2.62 -7.68
CA THR A 538 -8.46 -2.49 -7.90
C THR A 538 -8.88 -1.35 -8.81
N ASP A 539 -8.05 -0.32 -8.98
CA ASP A 539 -8.27 0.86 -9.81
C ASP A 539 -7.56 0.80 -11.18
N ALA A 540 -6.65 -0.15 -11.40
CA ALA A 540 -5.99 -0.35 -12.69
C ALA A 540 -7.00 -0.80 -13.75
N ASN A 541 -6.94 -0.24 -14.96
CA ASN A 541 -7.79 -0.64 -16.08
C ASN A 541 -7.26 -1.87 -16.81
N VAL A 542 -5.94 -2.00 -16.87
CA VAL A 542 -5.21 -3.07 -17.56
C VAL A 542 -3.97 -3.41 -16.74
N LEU A 543 -3.53 -4.66 -16.80
CA LEU A 543 -2.31 -5.11 -16.14
C LEU A 543 -1.18 -5.32 -17.15
N VAL A 544 0.04 -4.96 -16.77
CA VAL A 544 1.25 -5.41 -17.45
C VAL A 544 1.98 -6.33 -16.50
N GLN A 545 2.06 -7.60 -16.88
CA GLN A 545 2.73 -8.62 -16.09
C GLN A 545 4.20 -8.72 -16.49
N ILE A 546 5.07 -8.14 -15.66
CA ILE A 546 6.51 -8.22 -15.83
C ILE A 546 7.01 -9.57 -15.32
N THR A 547 7.57 -10.36 -16.24
CA THR A 547 8.03 -11.74 -15.98
C THR A 547 9.50 -11.85 -16.33
N ASP A 548 10.26 -12.61 -15.55
CA ASP A 548 11.68 -12.85 -15.81
C ASP A 548 11.86 -13.94 -16.87
N ALA A 549 12.18 -13.54 -18.10
CA ALA A 549 12.38 -14.45 -19.23
C ALA A 549 13.61 -15.35 -19.06
N SER A 550 14.56 -15.00 -18.19
CA SER A 550 15.79 -15.77 -18.00
C SER A 550 15.58 -17.09 -17.25
N GLY A 551 14.46 -17.26 -16.54
CA GLY A 551 14.18 -18.47 -15.74
C GLY A 551 15.11 -18.67 -14.53
N ARG A 552 15.92 -17.66 -14.16
CA ARG A 552 16.93 -17.77 -13.08
C ARG A 552 16.42 -17.36 -11.69
N SER A 553 15.19 -16.84 -11.61
CA SER A 553 14.59 -16.40 -10.34
C SER A 553 13.61 -17.43 -9.78
N ASP A 554 13.75 -17.74 -8.49
CA ASP A 554 12.83 -18.61 -7.76
C ASP A 554 11.46 -17.92 -7.49
N SER A 555 10.55 -18.61 -6.80
CA SER A 555 9.22 -18.07 -6.45
C SER A 555 9.26 -16.83 -5.55
N ASN A 556 10.36 -16.59 -4.85
CA ASN A 556 10.57 -15.43 -3.98
C ASN A 556 11.39 -14.32 -4.66
N GLY A 557 11.86 -14.54 -5.89
CA GLY A 557 12.68 -13.59 -6.64
C GLY A 557 14.17 -13.62 -6.29
N ASN A 558 14.66 -14.68 -5.63
CA ASN A 558 16.09 -14.92 -5.43
C ASN A 558 16.71 -15.50 -6.70
N ILE A 559 17.94 -15.10 -7.00
CA ILE A 559 18.66 -15.54 -8.20
C ILE A 559 19.52 -16.75 -7.81
N GLY A 560 19.24 -17.91 -8.42
CA GLY A 560 20.08 -19.10 -8.29
C GLY A 560 21.21 -19.16 -9.34
N PRO A 561 22.26 -19.96 -9.09
CA PRO A 561 23.33 -20.18 -10.07
C PRO A 561 22.90 -21.08 -11.26
N GLU A 562 21.86 -21.89 -11.09
CA GLU A 562 21.31 -22.78 -12.14
C GLU A 562 19.99 -22.21 -12.69
N VAL A 563 19.73 -22.47 -13.98
CA VAL A 563 18.41 -22.19 -14.58
C VAL A 563 17.40 -23.08 -13.87
N VAL A 564 16.45 -22.48 -13.18
CA VAL A 564 15.32 -23.22 -12.62
C VAL A 564 14.50 -23.65 -13.84
N VAL A 565 14.42 -24.96 -14.10
CA VAL A 565 13.63 -25.53 -15.21
C VAL A 565 12.15 -25.26 -14.93
N LYS A 566 11.68 -24.06 -15.28
CA LYS A 566 10.30 -23.61 -15.12
C LYS A 566 10.02 -22.58 -16.21
N SER A 567 8.89 -22.73 -16.92
CA SER A 567 8.54 -21.80 -17.98
C SER A 567 8.24 -20.43 -17.39
N PRO A 568 8.72 -19.31 -17.98
CA PRO A 568 8.29 -17.97 -17.58
C PRO A 568 6.75 -17.81 -17.57
N LEU A 569 6.03 -18.54 -18.42
CA LEU A 569 4.57 -18.51 -18.46
C LEU A 569 3.91 -19.12 -17.22
N ASP A 570 4.62 -19.97 -16.47
CA ASP A 570 4.11 -20.52 -15.20
C ASP A 570 3.94 -19.43 -14.14
N ASP A 571 4.70 -18.33 -14.25
CA ASP A 571 4.56 -17.17 -13.38
C ASP A 571 3.25 -16.43 -13.66
N ALA A 572 2.81 -16.42 -14.93
CA ALA A 572 1.48 -15.91 -15.30
C ALA A 572 0.35 -16.76 -14.76
N CYS A 573 0.49 -18.09 -14.85
CA CYS A 573 -0.44 -19.02 -14.24
C CYS A 573 -0.59 -18.75 -12.74
N TRP A 574 0.55 -18.63 -12.05
CA TRP A 574 0.58 -18.41 -10.61
C TRP A 574 -0.02 -17.06 -10.19
N ILE A 575 0.36 -15.94 -10.84
CA ILE A 575 -0.19 -14.62 -10.53
C ILE A 575 -1.70 -14.59 -10.74
N ARG A 576 -2.18 -15.20 -11.82
CA ARG A 576 -3.63 -15.31 -12.08
C ARG A 576 -4.32 -16.07 -10.96
N ARG A 577 -3.76 -17.20 -10.51
CA ARG A 577 -4.32 -18.02 -9.43
C ARG A 577 -4.41 -17.24 -8.12
N GLU A 578 -3.40 -16.45 -7.78
CA GLU A 578 -3.43 -15.56 -6.60
C GLU A 578 -4.60 -14.56 -6.68
N LEU A 579 -4.82 -13.93 -7.85
CA LEU A 579 -5.94 -13.01 -8.05
C LEU A 579 -7.30 -13.71 -7.91
N VAL A 580 -7.45 -14.90 -8.51
CA VAL A 580 -8.68 -15.69 -8.39
C VAL A 580 -8.94 -16.08 -6.94
N GLN A 581 -7.91 -16.55 -6.23
CA GLN A 581 -7.99 -16.96 -4.83
C GLN A 581 -8.39 -15.78 -3.92
N TRP A 582 -7.82 -14.60 -4.15
CA TRP A 582 -8.16 -13.38 -3.41
C TRP A 582 -9.62 -12.95 -3.59
N VAL A 583 -10.08 -12.81 -4.83
CA VAL A 583 -11.45 -12.37 -5.09
C VAL A 583 -12.46 -13.44 -4.68
N SER A 584 -12.17 -14.71 -4.93
CA SER A 584 -13.04 -15.83 -4.51
C SER A 584 -13.20 -15.88 -2.99
N SER A 585 -12.12 -15.69 -2.23
CA SER A 585 -12.20 -15.65 -0.76
C SER A 585 -13.09 -14.53 -0.26
N ASN A 586 -12.99 -13.34 -0.87
CA ASN A 586 -13.83 -12.18 -0.52
C ASN A 586 -15.32 -12.41 -0.85
N VAL A 587 -15.60 -13.04 -2.00
CA VAL A 587 -16.97 -13.36 -2.43
C VAL A 587 -17.57 -14.44 -1.55
N SER A 588 -16.86 -15.55 -1.34
CA SER A 588 -17.29 -16.67 -0.50
C SER A 588 -17.66 -16.23 0.92
N ALA A 589 -16.85 -15.34 1.53
CA ALA A 589 -17.12 -14.81 2.87
C ALA A 589 -18.46 -14.05 3.00
N LYS A 590 -19.02 -13.55 1.89
CA LYS A 590 -20.27 -12.78 1.86
C LYS A 590 -21.39 -13.46 1.07
N PHE A 591 -21.15 -14.67 0.56
CA PHE A 591 -22.04 -15.36 -0.38
C PHE A 591 -23.37 -15.74 0.25
N GLY A 592 -23.42 -16.02 1.57
CA GLY A 592 -24.69 -16.26 2.27
C GLY A 592 -25.71 -15.12 2.15
N SER A 593 -25.25 -13.87 1.94
CA SER A 593 -26.15 -12.74 1.67
C SER A 593 -26.72 -12.75 0.24
N VAL A 594 -25.99 -13.33 -0.72
CA VAL A 594 -26.41 -13.48 -2.12
C VAL A 594 -27.54 -14.49 -2.24
N VAL A 595 -27.45 -15.62 -1.53
CA VAL A 595 -28.50 -16.65 -1.50
C VAL A 595 -29.88 -16.06 -1.10
N ARG A 596 -29.88 -15.05 -0.22
CA ARG A 596 -31.10 -14.38 0.24
C ARG A 596 -31.57 -13.24 -0.66
N LEU A 597 -30.64 -12.49 -1.25
CA LEU A 597 -30.90 -11.20 -1.91
C LEU A 597 -30.76 -11.24 -3.43
N GLY A 598 -30.28 -12.36 -3.99
CA GLY A 598 -30.20 -12.61 -5.43
C GLY A 598 -29.08 -11.87 -6.16
N ARG A 599 -29.26 -11.75 -7.49
CA ARG A 599 -28.27 -11.30 -8.47
C ARG A 599 -27.72 -9.90 -8.21
N ASP A 600 -28.56 -8.95 -7.80
CA ASP A 600 -28.12 -7.57 -7.51
C ASP A 600 -27.16 -7.52 -6.32
N ARG A 601 -27.38 -8.38 -5.32
CA ARG A 601 -26.46 -8.50 -4.19
C ARG A 601 -25.12 -9.07 -4.64
N LEU A 602 -25.12 -10.08 -5.51
CA LEU A 602 -23.90 -10.62 -6.11
C LEU A 602 -23.11 -9.52 -6.83
N ALA A 603 -23.77 -8.77 -7.72
CA ALA A 603 -23.15 -7.66 -8.43
C ALA A 603 -22.55 -6.61 -7.48
N SER A 604 -23.25 -6.30 -6.37
CA SER A 604 -22.77 -5.35 -5.37
C SER A 604 -21.45 -5.78 -4.69
N LEU A 605 -21.14 -7.08 -4.61
CA LEU A 605 -19.89 -7.57 -4.02
C LEU A 605 -18.67 -7.17 -4.84
N PHE A 606 -18.84 -6.94 -6.14
CA PHE A 606 -17.75 -6.60 -7.05
C PHE A 606 -17.53 -5.09 -7.25
N THR A 607 -18.38 -4.25 -6.66
CA THR A 607 -18.24 -2.77 -6.75
C THR A 607 -16.91 -2.26 -6.17
N GLY A 608 -16.33 -2.97 -5.21
CA GLY A 608 -15.01 -2.68 -4.64
C GLY A 608 -13.87 -2.72 -5.67
N TYR A 609 -14.04 -3.45 -6.76
CA TYR A 609 -13.08 -3.56 -7.87
C TYR A 609 -13.31 -2.50 -8.96
N LYS A 610 -13.98 -1.39 -8.63
CA LYS A 610 -14.25 -0.25 -9.53
C LYS A 610 -15.04 -0.60 -10.80
N GLN A 611 -15.86 -1.65 -10.73
CA GLN A 611 -16.79 -2.01 -11.81
C GLN A 611 -18.23 -1.73 -11.41
N GLY A 612 -19.03 -1.32 -12.39
CA GLY A 612 -20.48 -1.22 -12.25
C GLY A 612 -21.15 -2.59 -12.35
N ASN A 613 -22.39 -2.67 -11.91
CA ASN A 613 -23.16 -3.92 -11.92
C ASN A 613 -23.27 -4.53 -13.34
N ALA A 614 -23.28 -3.71 -14.39
CA ALA A 614 -23.41 -4.14 -15.79
C ALA A 614 -22.38 -5.21 -16.19
N VAL A 615 -21.13 -5.09 -15.74
CA VAL A 615 -20.07 -6.07 -16.05
C VAL A 615 -20.37 -7.42 -15.42
N ILE A 616 -20.89 -7.44 -14.19
CA ILE A 616 -21.26 -8.69 -13.52
C ILE A 616 -22.47 -9.33 -14.21
N HIS A 617 -23.44 -8.53 -14.67
CA HIS A 617 -24.54 -9.07 -15.46
C HIS A 617 -24.03 -9.70 -16.77
N GLU A 618 -23.12 -9.04 -17.49
CA GLU A 618 -22.51 -9.61 -18.71
C GLU A 618 -21.73 -10.91 -18.41
N VAL A 619 -20.97 -10.96 -17.31
CA VAL A 619 -20.27 -12.16 -16.87
C VAL A 619 -21.26 -13.29 -16.55
N MET A 620 -22.33 -13.00 -15.83
CA MET A 620 -23.38 -13.98 -15.52
C MET A 620 -24.08 -14.49 -16.77
N ASP A 621 -24.35 -13.61 -17.73
CA ASP A 621 -24.99 -13.98 -19.00
C ASP A 621 -24.05 -14.84 -19.86
N ALA A 622 -22.74 -14.54 -19.84
CA ALA A 622 -21.72 -15.36 -20.47
C ALA A 622 -21.63 -16.77 -19.83
N LEU A 623 -21.69 -16.87 -18.50
CA LEU A 623 -21.69 -18.15 -17.79
C LEU A 623 -22.90 -19.01 -18.13
N LYS A 624 -24.05 -18.40 -18.41
CA LYS A 624 -25.27 -19.11 -18.82
C LYS A 624 -25.29 -19.57 -20.27
N GLY A 625 -24.36 -19.08 -21.10
CA GLY A 625 -24.34 -19.41 -22.53
C GLY A 625 -25.60 -18.96 -23.30
N GLY A 626 -26.37 -18.00 -22.77
CA GLY A 626 -27.59 -17.49 -23.40
C GLY A 626 -28.90 -18.22 -23.07
N GLU A 627 -28.90 -19.20 -22.15
CA GLU A 627 -30.13 -19.87 -21.71
C GLU A 627 -30.83 -19.15 -20.52
N GLU A 628 -32.16 -19.08 -20.53
CA GLU A 628 -32.99 -18.60 -19.40
C GLU A 628 -33.06 -19.68 -18.29
N GLY A 629 -31.94 -19.90 -17.60
CA GLY A 629 -31.86 -20.77 -16.42
C GLY A 629 -32.14 -20.02 -15.12
N ASN A 630 -32.86 -20.68 -14.20
CA ASN A 630 -33.09 -20.22 -12.83
C ASN A 630 -31.76 -20.15 -12.06
N GLU A 631 -31.35 -18.96 -11.59
CA GLU A 631 -30.14 -18.78 -10.79
C GLU A 631 -30.40 -19.21 -9.34
N ASP A 632 -30.42 -20.52 -9.07
CA ASP A 632 -30.51 -20.99 -7.69
C ASP A 632 -29.14 -20.93 -7.01
N PHE A 633 -28.82 -19.77 -6.43
CA PHE A 633 -27.58 -19.56 -5.67
C PHE A 633 -27.44 -20.49 -4.45
N LYS A 634 -28.48 -21.24 -4.05
CA LYS A 634 -28.36 -22.25 -2.98
C LYS A 634 -27.56 -23.46 -3.41
N GLU A 635 -27.55 -23.78 -4.70
CA GLU A 635 -26.84 -24.93 -5.26
C GLU A 635 -25.38 -24.60 -5.59
N TRP A 636 -25.00 -23.31 -5.53
CA TRP A 636 -23.66 -22.87 -5.87
C TRP A 636 -22.64 -23.27 -4.82
N GLY A 637 -21.63 -24.02 -5.25
CA GLY A 637 -20.48 -24.43 -4.47
C GLY A 637 -19.27 -23.50 -4.63
N GLY A 638 -18.15 -23.91 -4.04
CA GLY A 638 -16.88 -23.19 -4.22
C GLY A 638 -16.43 -23.17 -5.69
N GLU A 639 -16.71 -24.24 -6.45
CA GLU A 639 -16.37 -24.36 -7.87
C GLU A 639 -17.10 -23.30 -8.71
N ASP A 640 -18.39 -23.06 -8.46
CA ASP A 640 -19.16 -22.04 -9.19
C ASP A 640 -18.67 -20.63 -8.89
N ILE A 641 -18.30 -20.36 -7.63
CA ILE A 641 -17.68 -19.08 -7.24
C ILE A 641 -16.33 -18.91 -7.95
N ARG A 642 -15.49 -19.95 -8.00
CA ARG A 642 -14.20 -19.93 -8.71
C ARG A 642 -14.36 -19.67 -10.20
N ARG A 643 -15.31 -20.35 -10.83
CA ARG A 643 -15.67 -20.17 -12.25
C ARG A 643 -16.13 -18.75 -12.53
N LEU A 644 -17.05 -18.22 -11.70
CA LEU A 644 -17.53 -16.84 -11.79
C LEU A 644 -16.39 -15.83 -11.66
N VAL A 645 -15.54 -16.00 -10.65
CA VAL A 645 -14.43 -15.07 -10.37
C VAL A 645 -13.37 -15.13 -11.46
N SER A 646 -13.01 -16.33 -11.95
CA SER A 646 -12.06 -16.47 -13.06
C SER A 646 -12.58 -15.78 -14.32
N CYS A 647 -13.88 -15.93 -14.63
CA CYS A 647 -14.53 -15.23 -15.73
C CYS A 647 -14.49 -13.71 -15.51
N PHE A 648 -14.94 -13.24 -14.33
CA PHE A 648 -14.92 -11.81 -13.97
C PHE A 648 -13.53 -11.18 -14.10
N LEU A 649 -12.47 -11.86 -13.62
CA LEU A 649 -11.11 -11.33 -13.69
C LEU A 649 -10.61 -11.17 -15.12
N ALA A 650 -11.04 -12.02 -16.06
CA ALA A 650 -10.71 -11.87 -17.48
C ALA A 650 -11.39 -10.65 -18.12
N PHE A 651 -12.62 -10.31 -17.72
CA PHE A 651 -13.28 -9.06 -18.12
C PHE A 651 -12.67 -7.84 -17.42
N ARG A 652 -12.31 -8.00 -16.13
CA ARG A 652 -11.87 -6.90 -15.28
C ARG A 652 -10.43 -6.49 -15.55
N PHE A 653 -9.52 -7.45 -15.59
CA PHE A 653 -8.08 -7.23 -15.64
C PHE A 653 -7.51 -7.87 -16.90
N PRO A 654 -7.79 -7.31 -18.09
CA PRO A 654 -7.03 -7.69 -19.26
C PRO A 654 -5.54 -7.46 -19.00
N ALA A 655 -4.69 -8.34 -19.50
CA ALA A 655 -3.27 -8.33 -19.20
C ALA A 655 -2.40 -8.55 -20.44
N VAL A 656 -1.27 -7.84 -20.47
CA VAL A 656 -0.16 -8.04 -21.42
C VAL A 656 1.02 -8.61 -20.64
N ILE A 657 1.75 -9.58 -21.20
CA ILE A 657 3.00 -10.06 -20.60
C ILE A 657 4.20 -9.31 -21.15
N ALA A 658 5.05 -8.81 -20.27
CA ALA A 658 6.35 -8.27 -20.61
C ALA A 658 7.42 -9.28 -20.15
N LEU A 659 7.95 -10.03 -21.11
CA LEU A 659 9.05 -10.97 -20.90
C LEU A 659 10.34 -10.14 -20.79
N ASN A 660 10.72 -9.80 -19.57
CA ASN A 660 11.86 -8.95 -19.27
C ASN A 660 13.14 -9.79 -19.09
N LYS A 661 14.31 -9.16 -19.27
CA LYS A 661 15.64 -9.78 -19.18
C LYS A 661 15.94 -10.76 -20.33
N VAL A 662 15.41 -10.48 -21.52
CA VAL A 662 15.69 -11.29 -22.73
C VAL A 662 17.18 -11.30 -23.09
N ASP A 663 17.95 -10.30 -22.65
CA ASP A 663 19.42 -10.23 -22.74
C ASP A 663 20.13 -11.40 -22.02
N LYS A 664 19.44 -12.08 -21.11
CA LYS A 664 19.96 -13.20 -20.33
C LYS A 664 19.32 -14.54 -20.68
N MET A 665 18.45 -14.56 -21.69
CA MET A 665 17.81 -15.78 -22.16
C MET A 665 18.75 -16.54 -23.08
N GLU A 666 18.79 -17.86 -22.95
CA GLU A 666 19.60 -18.73 -23.79
C GLU A 666 18.71 -19.38 -24.87
N GLY A 667 19.16 -19.37 -26.12
CA GLY A 667 18.43 -19.93 -27.27
C GLY A 667 17.89 -18.87 -28.23
N GLU A 668 18.28 -18.96 -29.52
CA GLU A 668 17.70 -18.12 -30.57
C GLU A 668 16.23 -18.48 -30.79
N GLY A 669 15.35 -17.48 -30.87
CA GLY A 669 13.91 -17.69 -31.10
C GLY A 669 13.10 -18.07 -29.86
N ALA A 670 13.72 -18.18 -28.68
CA ALA A 670 13.03 -18.63 -27.46
C ALA A 670 11.94 -17.65 -26.98
N VAL A 671 12.11 -16.36 -27.26
CA VAL A 671 11.08 -15.35 -26.96
C VAL A 671 9.87 -15.55 -27.88
N GLU A 672 10.10 -15.74 -29.17
CA GLU A 672 9.05 -15.98 -30.16
C GLU A 672 8.29 -17.28 -29.90
N GLU A 673 8.97 -18.33 -29.42
CA GLU A 673 8.35 -19.59 -29.00
C GLU A 673 7.40 -19.37 -27.82
N LEU A 674 7.87 -18.70 -26.75
CA LEU A 674 7.03 -18.37 -25.59
C LEU A 674 5.85 -17.47 -25.94
N LEU A 675 6.06 -16.48 -26.83
CA LEU A 675 4.97 -15.62 -27.30
C LEU A 675 4.01 -16.39 -28.22
N GLY A 676 4.47 -17.41 -28.92
CA GLY A 676 3.65 -18.30 -29.75
C GLY A 676 2.71 -19.22 -28.96
N GLU A 677 2.99 -19.46 -27.67
CA GLU A 677 2.07 -20.16 -26.77
C GLU A 677 0.85 -19.32 -26.36
N LEU A 678 0.86 -18.00 -26.62
CA LEU A 678 -0.27 -17.13 -26.32
C LEU A 678 -1.41 -17.33 -27.35
N PRO A 679 -2.68 -17.28 -26.94
CA PRO A 679 -3.18 -16.86 -25.63
C PRO A 679 -3.11 -17.94 -24.55
N LYS A 680 -2.55 -17.62 -23.38
CA LYS A 680 -2.41 -18.53 -22.23
C LYS A 680 -2.68 -17.78 -20.92
N HIS A 681 -3.35 -18.44 -19.96
CA HIS A 681 -3.70 -17.86 -18.65
C HIS A 681 -4.39 -16.48 -18.72
N GLY A 682 -5.19 -16.23 -19.76
CA GLY A 682 -5.88 -14.95 -19.98
C GLY A 682 -5.02 -13.80 -20.50
N ILE A 683 -3.75 -14.08 -20.80
CA ILE A 683 -2.85 -13.16 -21.51
C ILE A 683 -2.87 -13.52 -22.98
N ARG A 684 -3.09 -12.52 -23.85
CA ARG A 684 -3.20 -12.72 -25.30
C ARG A 684 -1.98 -12.27 -26.08
N GLU A 685 -1.34 -11.23 -25.57
CA GLU A 685 -0.26 -10.55 -26.26
C GLU A 685 0.87 -10.30 -25.28
N GLY A 686 2.08 -10.25 -25.82
CA GLY A 686 3.26 -10.03 -25.03
C GLY A 686 4.41 -9.49 -25.85
N VAL A 687 5.41 -8.98 -25.14
CA VAL A 687 6.60 -8.39 -25.74
C VAL A 687 7.82 -8.86 -24.96
N GLY A 688 8.82 -9.37 -25.68
CA GLY A 688 10.17 -9.56 -25.15
C GLY A 688 10.91 -8.23 -25.06
N LEU A 689 11.52 -7.93 -23.91
CA LEU A 689 12.20 -6.67 -23.68
C LEU A 689 13.37 -6.77 -22.70
N CYS A 690 14.26 -5.78 -22.77
CA CYS A 690 15.27 -5.52 -21.76
C CYS A 690 15.03 -4.14 -21.14
N ALA A 691 14.28 -4.09 -20.02
CA ALA A 691 13.94 -2.82 -19.38
C ALA A 691 15.20 -2.10 -18.85
N LYS A 692 16.27 -2.85 -18.55
CA LYS A 692 17.54 -2.28 -18.10
C LYS A 692 18.23 -1.47 -19.22
N GLU A 693 18.37 -2.06 -20.40
CA GLU A 693 18.96 -1.39 -21.57
C GLU A 693 18.17 -0.13 -21.95
N GLU A 694 16.83 -0.22 -21.99
CA GLU A 694 16.01 0.96 -22.29
C GLU A 694 16.14 2.04 -21.21
N CYS A 695 16.19 1.65 -19.93
CA CYS A 695 16.42 2.60 -18.84
C CYS A 695 17.81 3.28 -18.93
N GLU A 696 18.85 2.53 -19.29
CA GLU A 696 20.21 3.05 -19.47
C GLU A 696 20.31 3.97 -20.69
N PHE A 697 19.72 3.58 -21.82
CA PHE A 697 19.63 4.43 -23.00
C PHE A 697 18.94 5.76 -22.67
N VAL A 698 17.79 5.70 -21.99
CA VAL A 698 17.09 6.93 -21.61
C VAL A 698 17.98 7.78 -20.71
N LYS A 699 18.60 7.22 -19.66
CA LYS A 699 19.54 7.97 -18.78
C LYS A 699 20.65 8.68 -19.55
N LEU A 700 21.29 7.99 -20.51
CA LEU A 700 22.34 8.58 -21.35
C LEU A 700 21.79 9.71 -22.22
N ALA A 701 20.61 9.51 -22.80
CA ALA A 701 19.94 10.50 -23.64
C ALA A 701 19.50 11.74 -22.83
N ILE A 702 19.17 11.59 -21.53
CA ILE A 702 18.94 12.71 -20.60
C ILE A 702 20.23 13.49 -20.31
N GLN A 703 21.36 12.78 -20.09
CA GLN A 703 22.64 13.39 -19.69
C GLN A 703 23.35 14.14 -20.83
N GLY A 704 23.06 13.83 -22.09
CA GLY A 704 23.74 14.37 -23.28
C GLY A 704 23.33 15.76 -23.80
N GLN A 705 22.42 16.49 -23.14
CA GLN A 705 21.92 17.85 -23.45
C GLN A 705 21.67 18.25 -24.94
N SER A 706 20.39 18.47 -25.31
CA SER A 706 19.90 19.58 -26.16
C SER A 706 18.42 19.35 -26.50
N GLY A 707 17.48 19.67 -25.59
CA GLY A 707 16.04 19.88 -25.85
C GLY A 707 15.21 18.78 -26.56
N THR A 708 15.86 17.72 -27.04
CA THR A 708 15.34 16.67 -27.90
C THR A 708 16.10 15.41 -27.52
N VAL A 709 15.44 14.54 -26.75
CA VAL A 709 15.97 13.21 -26.45
C VAL A 709 15.83 12.39 -27.73
N PRO A 710 16.89 11.76 -28.26
CA PRO A 710 16.75 10.82 -29.36
C PRO A 710 15.78 9.72 -28.93
N ILE A 711 14.63 9.64 -29.60
CA ILE A 711 13.67 8.55 -29.41
C ILE A 711 14.34 7.29 -29.91
N LEU A 712 14.44 6.25 -29.07
CA LEU A 712 14.79 4.90 -29.50
C LEU A 712 13.81 4.53 -30.62
N PRO A 713 14.26 4.21 -31.85
CA PRO A 713 13.37 3.90 -32.96
C PRO A 713 12.37 2.78 -32.65
N THR A 714 12.70 1.89 -31.69
CA THR A 714 11.85 0.79 -31.24
C THR A 714 11.98 0.54 -29.73
N SER A 715 11.26 1.31 -28.91
CA SER A 715 11.10 1.00 -27.46
C SER A 715 10.12 -0.16 -27.27
N HIS A 716 10.58 -1.29 -26.72
CA HIS A 716 9.73 -2.43 -26.39
C HIS A 716 8.90 -2.17 -25.12
N VAL A 717 9.39 -1.32 -24.21
CA VAL A 717 8.61 -0.79 -23.08
C VAL A 717 7.39 -0.02 -23.59
N TRP A 718 7.56 0.89 -24.55
CA TRP A 718 6.43 1.61 -25.16
C TRP A 718 5.51 0.68 -25.93
N LYS A 719 6.05 -0.26 -26.71
CA LYS A 719 5.23 -1.26 -27.41
C LYS A 719 4.36 -2.03 -26.42
N THR A 720 4.90 -2.47 -25.29
CA THR A 720 4.15 -3.14 -24.22
C THR A 720 3.01 -2.26 -23.69
N LEU A 721 3.28 -0.97 -23.45
CA LEU A 721 2.26 -0.03 -22.98
C LEU A 721 1.21 0.29 -24.06
N GLN A 722 1.59 0.34 -25.34
CA GLN A 722 0.66 0.51 -26.46
C GLN A 722 -0.34 -0.66 -26.51
N LEU A 723 0.15 -1.90 -26.37
CA LEU A 723 -0.71 -3.08 -26.29
C LEU A 723 -1.64 -3.00 -25.08
N ALA A 724 -1.13 -2.60 -23.91
CA ALA A 724 -1.94 -2.43 -22.71
C ALA A 724 -3.04 -1.38 -22.89
N VAL A 725 -2.71 -0.24 -23.52
CA VAL A 725 -3.68 0.81 -23.86
C VAL A 725 -4.73 0.29 -24.86
N ALA A 726 -4.34 -0.48 -25.86
CA ALA A 726 -5.27 -1.09 -26.81
C ALA A 726 -6.28 -2.04 -26.13
N LEU A 727 -5.80 -2.84 -25.15
CA LEU A 727 -6.66 -3.73 -24.36
C LEU A 727 -7.64 -2.99 -23.41
N SER A 728 -7.42 -1.71 -23.12
CA SER A 728 -8.35 -0.93 -22.29
C SER A 728 -9.69 -0.59 -22.98
N GLU A 729 -9.85 -0.97 -24.25
CA GLU A 729 -11.04 -0.74 -25.09
C GLU A 729 -11.54 0.72 -25.08
N CYS A 730 -10.62 1.69 -24.98
CA CYS A 730 -10.98 3.10 -24.91
C CYS A 730 -11.22 3.74 -26.29
N VAL A 731 -11.94 4.87 -26.30
CA VAL A 731 -12.16 5.69 -27.49
C VAL A 731 -11.39 7.00 -27.34
N PHE A 732 -10.49 7.28 -28.28
CA PHE A 732 -9.80 8.57 -28.37
C PHE A 732 -10.65 9.55 -29.16
N VAL A 733 -10.92 10.70 -28.54
CA VAL A 733 -11.78 11.74 -29.08
C VAL A 733 -11.00 13.05 -29.17
N PHE A 734 -11.26 13.80 -30.24
CA PHE A 734 -10.57 15.03 -30.60
C PHE A 734 -11.58 16.19 -30.61
N PRO A 735 -11.79 16.84 -29.45
CA PRO A 735 -12.56 18.08 -29.41
C PRO A 735 -11.83 19.17 -30.19
N VAL A 736 -12.53 19.80 -31.14
CA VAL A 736 -11.98 20.86 -31.99
C VAL A 736 -12.86 22.12 -31.94
N SER A 737 -12.23 23.29 -32.11
CA SER A 737 -12.92 24.58 -32.14
C SER A 737 -13.71 24.81 -33.43
N ASP A 738 -13.21 24.23 -34.52
CA ASP A 738 -13.74 24.34 -35.87
C ASP A 738 -13.24 23.16 -36.72
N LEU A 739 -14.08 22.71 -37.66
CA LEU A 739 -13.79 21.56 -38.53
C LEU A 739 -13.01 21.96 -39.79
N GLU A 740 -12.94 23.27 -40.12
CA GLU A 740 -12.24 23.80 -41.30
C GLU A 740 -10.79 24.25 -41.00
N THR A 741 -10.53 24.88 -39.84
CA THR A 741 -9.19 25.40 -39.42
C THR A 741 -8.22 24.35 -38.90
N CYS A 742 -8.36 23.10 -39.34
CA CYS A 742 -7.39 22.01 -39.15
C CYS A 742 -6.10 22.19 -39.98
N LEU A 743 -5.77 23.43 -40.37
CA LEU A 743 -4.52 23.81 -41.02
C LEU A 743 -3.50 24.28 -39.96
N PRO A 744 -2.19 24.00 -40.16
CA PRO A 744 -1.13 24.33 -39.19
C PRO A 744 -1.09 25.84 -38.86
N LEU A 745 -0.57 26.17 -37.66
CA LEU A 745 -0.48 27.54 -37.16
C LEU A 745 0.43 28.43 -38.05
N PRO A 746 0.09 29.72 -38.24
CA PRO A 746 0.93 30.67 -38.97
C PRO A 746 2.32 30.89 -38.37
N SER A 747 2.56 30.51 -37.12
CA SER A 747 3.87 30.59 -36.45
C SER A 747 4.89 29.55 -36.98
N MET A 748 4.46 28.59 -37.81
CA MET A 748 5.37 27.68 -38.53
C MET A 748 5.71 28.17 -39.95
N LEU A 749 5.30 29.38 -40.33
CA LEU A 749 5.56 29.96 -41.67
C LEU A 749 6.84 30.81 -41.76
N SER A 750 7.60 30.99 -40.67
CA SER A 750 8.86 31.75 -40.71
C SER A 750 10.07 30.83 -40.78
N GLY A 751 10.33 30.27 -41.97
CA GLY A 751 11.56 29.49 -42.19
C GLY A 751 11.59 28.73 -43.51
N GLY A 752 11.83 29.45 -44.62
CA GLY A 752 12.45 28.90 -45.83
C GLY A 752 11.68 27.82 -46.62
N GLY A 753 10.96 28.24 -47.66
CA GLY A 753 11.01 27.67 -49.01
C GLY A 753 10.69 26.18 -49.28
N GLY A 754 10.31 25.37 -48.30
CA GLY A 754 9.81 24.00 -48.51
C GLY A 754 8.29 23.95 -48.48
N LYS A 755 7.65 23.19 -49.37
CA LYS A 755 6.23 22.82 -49.22
C LYS A 755 6.07 22.06 -47.90
N LEU A 756 5.51 22.72 -46.88
CA LEU A 756 5.14 22.09 -45.61
C LEU A 756 3.77 21.39 -45.73
N SER A 757 3.69 20.18 -45.17
CA SER A 757 2.56 19.27 -45.30
C SER A 757 1.31 19.71 -44.52
N THR A 758 0.17 19.59 -45.17
CA THR A 758 -1.19 19.69 -44.60
C THR A 758 -1.49 18.44 -43.77
N GLY A 759 -1.83 18.54 -42.47
CA GLY A 759 -2.22 17.31 -41.74
C GLY A 759 -2.36 17.34 -40.21
N HIS A 760 -2.56 18.49 -39.55
CA HIS A 760 -2.51 18.53 -38.07
C HIS A 760 -3.82 19.04 -37.45
N LEU A 761 -4.50 18.20 -36.66
CA LEU A 761 -5.72 18.61 -35.94
C LEU A 761 -5.39 19.57 -34.78
N ARG A 762 -5.94 20.79 -34.81
CA ARG A 762 -5.88 21.73 -33.69
C ARG A 762 -6.85 21.34 -32.59
N SER A 763 -6.35 21.22 -31.37
CA SER A 763 -7.18 20.91 -30.21
C SER A 763 -8.03 22.09 -29.77
N LEU A 764 -9.11 21.81 -29.04
CA LEU A 764 -10.04 22.80 -28.49
C LEU A 764 -9.32 23.83 -27.60
N GLU A 765 -9.52 25.12 -27.88
CA GLU A 765 -9.05 26.22 -27.03
C GLU A 765 -10.09 26.55 -25.94
N SER A 766 -9.64 26.88 -24.73
CA SER A 766 -10.54 27.23 -23.61
C SER A 766 -11.51 28.36 -23.99
N ARG A 767 -12.81 28.09 -23.93
CA ARG A 767 -13.89 29.06 -24.21
C ARG A 767 -14.72 29.33 -22.96
N GLY A 768 -14.18 30.13 -22.05
CA GLY A 768 -14.95 30.88 -21.05
C GLY A 768 -15.57 30.07 -19.89
N GLY A 769 -14.91 29.00 -19.45
CA GLY A 769 -15.09 28.44 -18.11
C GLY A 769 -14.13 29.09 -17.10
N SER A 770 -14.37 28.91 -15.79
CA SER A 770 -13.47 29.33 -14.71
C SER A 770 -12.18 28.48 -14.59
N GLY A 771 -11.83 27.73 -15.64
CA GLY A 771 -10.60 26.94 -15.73
C GLY A 771 -9.40 27.81 -16.14
N PRO A 772 -8.20 27.20 -16.28
CA PRO A 772 -6.98 27.94 -16.57
C PRO A 772 -7.15 28.82 -17.81
N VAL A 773 -7.09 30.13 -17.59
CA VAL A 773 -7.34 31.17 -18.60
C VAL A 773 -6.29 31.00 -19.72
N GLY A 774 -6.71 30.58 -20.92
CA GLY A 774 -5.89 30.64 -22.14
C GLY A 774 -5.19 29.36 -22.59
N GLY A 775 -5.52 28.18 -22.06
CA GLY A 775 -4.90 26.91 -22.48
C GLY A 775 -5.63 26.20 -23.64
N ALA A 776 -4.89 25.77 -24.67
CA ALA A 776 -5.36 24.76 -25.62
C ALA A 776 -5.36 23.37 -24.97
N LEU A 777 -6.33 22.53 -25.30
CA LEU A 777 -6.37 21.13 -24.87
C LEU A 777 -5.15 20.39 -25.46
N LYS A 778 -4.17 20.00 -24.64
CA LYS A 778 -2.87 19.50 -25.14
C LYS A 778 -2.86 18.03 -25.58
N PHE A 779 -3.92 17.28 -25.28
CA PHE A 779 -4.01 15.84 -25.55
C PHE A 779 -5.41 15.46 -26.05
N CYS A 780 -5.54 14.31 -26.73
CA CYS A 780 -6.86 13.77 -27.03
C CYS A 780 -7.58 13.37 -25.74
N VAL A 781 -8.91 13.45 -25.75
CA VAL A 781 -9.73 13.00 -24.61
C VAL A 781 -9.97 11.50 -24.75
N THR A 782 -9.52 10.74 -23.76
CA THR A 782 -9.84 9.32 -23.66
C THR A 782 -11.20 9.14 -22.99
N MET A 783 -12.09 8.40 -23.65
CA MET A 783 -13.44 8.09 -23.20
C MET A 783 -13.62 6.57 -23.09
N LYS A 784 -14.49 6.12 -22.20
CA LYS A 784 -14.89 4.70 -22.16
C LYS A 784 -15.66 4.33 -23.44
N LYS A 785 -15.57 3.08 -23.88
CA LYS A 785 -16.48 2.55 -24.90
C LYS A 785 -17.94 2.78 -24.49
N GLY A 786 -18.80 3.12 -25.44
CA GLY A 786 -20.21 3.45 -25.17
C GLY A 786 -20.47 4.88 -24.66
N SER A 787 -19.42 5.70 -24.45
CA SER A 787 -19.59 7.10 -24.09
C SER A 787 -20.31 7.89 -25.19
N THR A 788 -21.16 8.82 -24.79
CA THR A 788 -21.95 9.66 -25.69
C THR A 788 -21.34 11.05 -25.86
N VAL A 789 -21.81 11.80 -26.84
CA VAL A 789 -21.46 13.22 -27.00
C VAL A 789 -21.78 14.03 -25.73
N ASP A 790 -22.81 13.66 -24.96
CA ASP A 790 -23.14 14.28 -23.68
C ASP A 790 -22.07 14.05 -22.61
N ASP A 791 -21.52 12.84 -22.55
CA ASP A 791 -20.45 12.50 -21.61
C ASP A 791 -19.21 13.35 -21.88
N LEU A 792 -18.86 13.51 -23.16
CA LEU A 792 -17.77 14.39 -23.60
C LEU A 792 -18.06 15.86 -23.26
N PHE A 793 -19.28 16.34 -23.53
CA PHE A 793 -19.70 17.69 -23.19
C PHE A 793 -19.57 17.96 -21.68
N SER A 794 -20.08 17.03 -20.88
CA SER A 794 -20.07 17.13 -19.42
C SER A 794 -18.65 17.13 -18.86
N TYR A 795 -17.77 16.29 -19.41
CA TYR A 795 -16.34 16.28 -19.07
C TYR A 795 -15.66 17.62 -19.42
N LEU A 796 -15.77 18.07 -20.67
CA LEU A 796 -15.14 19.32 -21.13
C LEU A 796 -15.65 20.54 -20.34
N LYS A 797 -16.93 20.53 -19.96
CA LYS A 797 -17.53 21.57 -19.11
C LYS A 797 -16.99 21.51 -17.69
N GLY A 798 -16.85 20.32 -17.11
CA GLY A 798 -16.25 20.12 -15.78
C GLY A 798 -14.80 20.59 -15.72
N CYS A 799 -14.03 20.39 -16.79
CA CYS A 799 -12.66 20.88 -16.93
C CYS A 799 -12.57 22.39 -17.28
N GLY A 800 -13.70 23.05 -17.55
CA GLY A 800 -13.73 24.48 -17.89
C GLY A 800 -13.30 24.82 -19.33
N TYR A 801 -13.10 23.83 -20.21
CA TYR A 801 -12.79 24.07 -21.63
C TYR A 801 -13.97 24.67 -22.40
N ILE A 802 -15.20 24.35 -22.00
CA ILE A 802 -16.43 24.89 -22.60
C ILE A 802 -17.39 25.39 -21.52
N GLY A 803 -18.03 26.53 -21.78
CA GLY A 803 -19.10 27.09 -20.95
C GLY A 803 -20.46 27.04 -21.62
N GLY A 804 -21.53 27.22 -20.83
CA GLY A 804 -22.90 27.34 -21.32
C GLY A 804 -23.70 26.03 -21.39
N MET A 805 -24.80 26.07 -22.14
CA MET A 805 -25.66 24.93 -22.46
C MET A 805 -25.29 24.37 -23.84
N PHE A 806 -25.41 23.05 -23.99
CA PHE A 806 -25.27 22.35 -25.26
C PHE A 806 -26.32 22.86 -26.26
N VAL A 807 -25.89 23.22 -27.47
CA VAL A 807 -26.79 23.66 -28.55
C VAL A 807 -26.83 22.62 -29.66
N ARG A 808 -25.66 22.29 -30.20
CA ARG A 808 -25.50 21.28 -31.26
C ARG A 808 -24.06 20.77 -31.27
N ALA A 809 -23.85 19.62 -31.89
CA ALA A 809 -22.52 19.09 -32.16
C ALA A 809 -22.41 18.66 -33.62
N GLU A 810 -21.21 18.75 -34.15
CA GLU A 810 -20.82 18.24 -35.47
C GLU A 810 -19.66 17.28 -35.28
N GLY A 811 -19.73 16.11 -35.92
CA GLY A 811 -18.73 15.05 -35.82
C GLY A 811 -18.24 14.59 -37.18
N MET A 812 -17.03 14.04 -37.21
CA MET A 812 -16.48 13.30 -38.35
C MET A 812 -15.59 12.14 -37.88
N GLY A 813 -15.46 11.10 -38.71
CA GLY A 813 -14.66 9.92 -38.39
C GLY A 813 -13.19 10.02 -38.80
N ARG A 814 -12.90 10.66 -39.93
CA ARG A 814 -11.56 10.74 -40.53
C ARG A 814 -11.19 12.17 -40.91
N TYR A 815 -9.89 12.43 -41.00
CA TYR A 815 -9.38 13.72 -41.44
C TYR A 815 -9.85 14.05 -42.88
N GLY A 816 -10.27 15.29 -43.12
CA GLY A 816 -10.81 15.73 -44.42
C GLY A 816 -12.22 15.20 -44.75
N GLY A 817 -12.85 14.43 -43.85
CA GLY A 817 -14.22 13.96 -44.01
C GLY A 817 -15.27 15.08 -43.94
N LYS A 818 -16.45 14.84 -44.50
CA LYS A 818 -17.57 15.79 -44.41
C LYS A 818 -18.17 15.73 -43.00
N GLY A 819 -18.05 16.82 -42.25
CA GLY A 819 -18.70 16.95 -40.94
C GLY A 819 -20.21 16.77 -41.04
N ARG A 820 -20.79 15.99 -40.11
CA ARG A 820 -22.23 15.78 -39.98
C ARG A 820 -22.73 16.24 -38.63
N GLN A 821 -23.99 16.64 -38.56
CA GLN A 821 -24.63 16.93 -37.29
C GLN A 821 -24.78 15.63 -36.48
N VAL A 822 -24.38 15.66 -35.21
CA VAL A 822 -24.47 14.51 -34.29
C VAL A 822 -25.38 14.84 -33.12
N ARG A 823 -26.10 13.83 -32.62
CA ARG A 823 -27.04 13.99 -31.51
C ARG A 823 -26.29 13.92 -30.17
N LYS A 824 -26.94 14.38 -29.10
CA LYS A 824 -26.35 14.44 -27.76
C LYS A 824 -26.15 13.04 -27.15
N ASP A 825 -27.08 12.14 -27.47
CA ASP A 825 -27.13 10.72 -27.08
C ASP A 825 -26.32 9.80 -28.01
N GLU A 826 -25.70 10.36 -29.05
CA GLU A 826 -24.94 9.57 -30.01
C GLU A 826 -23.61 9.06 -29.42
N VAL A 827 -23.34 7.77 -29.63
CA VAL A 827 -22.15 7.09 -29.10
C VAL A 827 -20.91 7.52 -29.88
N LEU A 828 -19.85 7.84 -29.14
CA LEU A 828 -18.52 8.19 -29.64
C LEU A 828 -17.82 6.93 -30.16
N GLY A 829 -17.19 7.02 -31.33
CA GLY A 829 -16.60 5.86 -31.99
C GLY A 829 -15.91 6.24 -33.30
N ARG A 830 -15.53 5.25 -34.12
CA ARG A 830 -14.78 5.45 -35.39
C ARG A 830 -15.40 6.49 -36.32
N GLU A 831 -16.73 6.52 -36.41
CA GLU A 831 -17.48 7.46 -37.27
C GLU A 831 -17.64 8.87 -36.67
N CYS A 832 -17.26 9.06 -35.41
CA CYS A 832 -17.44 10.28 -34.64
C CYS A 832 -16.29 10.46 -33.61
N ARG A 833 -15.04 10.58 -34.11
CA ARG A 833 -13.85 10.78 -33.26
C ARG A 833 -13.43 12.25 -33.18
N ILE A 834 -13.61 13.01 -34.26
CA ILE A 834 -13.33 14.46 -34.28
C ILE A 834 -14.66 15.18 -34.06
N ILE A 835 -14.76 15.97 -32.99
CA ILE A 835 -16.04 16.55 -32.58
C ILE A 835 -15.90 18.03 -32.29
N ARG A 836 -16.80 18.81 -32.89
CA ARG A 836 -17.03 20.21 -32.57
C ARG A 836 -18.31 20.35 -31.77
N ILE A 837 -18.22 20.83 -30.54
CA ILE A 837 -19.38 21.14 -29.71
C ILE A 837 -19.66 22.63 -29.73
N MET A 838 -20.91 23.00 -29.97
CA MET A 838 -21.38 24.38 -29.96
C MET A 838 -22.26 24.64 -28.75
N THR A 839 -21.96 25.73 -28.05
CA THR A 839 -22.68 26.15 -26.84
C THR A 839 -23.21 27.56 -27.01
N ASN A 840 -24.20 27.92 -26.19
CA ASN A 840 -24.86 29.22 -26.23
C ASN A 840 -24.04 30.38 -25.62
N LYS A 841 -22.83 30.10 -25.10
CA LYS A 841 -21.98 31.09 -24.43
C LYS A 841 -20.72 31.32 -25.27
N ASN A 842 -20.83 32.15 -26.30
CA ASN A 842 -19.76 32.41 -27.26
C ASN A 842 -19.61 33.93 -27.53
N ARG A 843 -18.95 34.65 -26.61
CA ARG A 843 -18.18 35.91 -26.83
C ARG A 843 -17.85 36.55 -25.48
N ALA A 844 -16.63 36.32 -25.00
CA ALA A 844 -15.96 37.19 -24.06
C ALA A 844 -14.49 37.26 -24.47
N HIS A 845 -14.23 37.87 -25.62
CA HIS A 845 -12.93 38.47 -25.88
C HIS A 845 -13.20 39.97 -25.83
N GLY A 846 -12.66 40.62 -24.79
CA GLY A 846 -12.51 42.06 -24.76
C GLY A 846 -11.59 42.46 -25.89
N GLY A 847 -12.16 42.84 -27.02
CA GLY A 847 -11.48 43.72 -27.95
C GLY A 847 -11.57 45.11 -27.36
N GLU A 848 -10.42 45.67 -26.98
CA GLU A 848 -10.24 47.12 -27.01
C GLU A 848 -10.53 47.56 -28.46
N GLU A 849 -11.76 48.00 -28.73
CA GLU A 849 -12.02 48.89 -29.85
C GLU A 849 -11.35 50.22 -29.53
N GLY A 850 -10.11 50.36 -30.00
CA GLY A 850 -9.49 51.66 -30.21
C GLY A 850 -10.39 52.49 -31.10
N GLY A 851 -11.11 53.44 -30.49
CA GLY A 851 -11.88 54.46 -31.18
C GLY A 851 -10.97 55.33 -32.06
N LYS A 852 -10.83 54.95 -33.33
CA LYS A 852 -10.45 55.82 -34.43
C LYS A 852 -11.58 55.81 -35.45
N GLU A 853 -12.66 56.54 -35.16
CA GLU A 853 -13.57 56.97 -36.21
C GLU A 853 -13.03 58.27 -36.83
N GLY A 854 -12.45 58.10 -38.03
CA GLY A 854 -12.13 59.18 -38.93
C GLY A 854 -13.41 59.86 -39.42
N GLY A 855 -13.43 61.17 -39.32
CA GLY A 855 -14.47 62.01 -39.90
C GLY A 855 -14.59 61.80 -41.41
N LYS A 856 -15.76 61.37 -41.86
CA LYS A 856 -16.25 61.61 -43.22
C LYS A 856 -17.62 62.25 -43.16
N THR A 857 -17.56 63.56 -43.37
CA THR A 857 -18.58 64.43 -43.94
C THR A 857 -19.60 63.72 -44.84
N LYS A 858 -20.87 63.79 -44.45
CA LYS A 858 -22.00 63.95 -45.39
C LYS A 858 -23.04 64.87 -44.77
N GLY A 859 -23.24 66.01 -45.43
CA GLY A 859 -24.31 66.94 -45.12
C GLY A 859 -25.68 66.42 -45.58
N GLY A 860 -26.71 66.96 -44.95
CA GLY A 860 -28.11 66.73 -45.29
C GLY A 860 -28.99 67.28 -44.18
N GLY A 861 -29.61 68.43 -44.42
CA GLY A 861 -30.30 69.26 -43.43
C GLY A 861 -31.70 68.78 -43.04
N GLY A 862 -32.33 69.54 -42.13
CA GLY A 862 -33.73 69.34 -41.72
C GLY A 862 -33.91 69.44 -40.20
N GLN A 863 -33.62 70.58 -39.57
CA GLN A 863 -34.61 71.65 -39.30
C GLN A 863 -35.50 71.41 -38.05
N ARG A 864 -35.13 72.17 -36.99
CA ARG A 864 -35.99 72.91 -36.04
C ARG A 864 -36.87 72.12 -35.03
N ARG A 865 -36.51 72.24 -33.74
CA ARG A 865 -37.12 73.14 -32.72
C ARG A 865 -38.23 72.42 -31.95
N SER A 866 -38.45 72.58 -30.64
CA SER A 866 -37.82 73.35 -29.56
C SER A 866 -38.71 73.17 -28.32
N LYS A 867 -38.15 73.50 -27.15
CA LYS A 867 -38.80 73.77 -25.86
C LYS A 867 -39.17 72.51 -25.08
N SER A 868 -38.85 72.39 -23.80
CA SER A 868 -38.42 73.36 -22.78
C SER A 868 -37.55 72.67 -21.75
#